data_AF-A6G0J0-F1
#
_entry.id   AF-A6G0J0-F1
#
_cell.length_a   1.000
_cell.length_b   1.000
_cell.length_c   1.000
_cell.angle_alpha   90.00
_cell.angle_beta   90.00
_cell.angle_gamma   90.00
#
_symmetry.space_group_name_H-M   'P 1'
#
loop_
_entity.id
_entity.type
_entity.pdbx_description
1 polymer ?
#
loop_
_entity_poly.entity_id
_entity_poly.type
_entity_poly.pdbx_seq_one_letter_code
_entity_poly.pdbx_strand_id
1 'polypeptide(L)'
;MWTTLTVDPTSLTQARLAAHWASQIIAAVGTHLVPAKADFGHTNLGWEHATQAVTGRALDDLGTRVGLRVADMTLLVLRGQDTPEGLATLSLHGRTLSEAHALLRAALNEALGKDVGELPLPDYAMPAHPVRDGAAFDTEGLDEALGALARWMANSHDLLERFARGDEQASEVRLWPHHFDMATLTTLVPHADAEKAKSVNVGVSMGDGSYPEPYAYVSPYPYPPSREEAPALTFGRWHTEGFFAAVLTGSELLAGGAEGQAQRLESFFVQASGISRTLLGVGAAPRRSPKLVWYKAAEIEELGEGRVKSVNAGHRGVCLTRHEGCYSALTNACPHQGGPLGEGSIENGWLRCPWHGWDFHPRTGQSPDGHDDGLETFPVEVREDGVYVGVAPEDPHARDASDVIAETLTNWGVRWVFGMVGHSNLGLADALRRRTETGELGYVGIRHEGAAAFAVSAYGKLTGRPAACLAIAGPGATNLLTGLWDANVDRAPAIALTGQVQSQVLGRGAFQEIDLEAAYGGVAQFSASVLHDSHFAELANLACKRAILGRGVSHLVFPDEVQTLPAPDAAAGTPEGRMPDLHTAPSPASLDAAVEALEAAERPVIIVGHGARFAMAEIVALAEEFNIPVVTTFKAKGQISDAHPLGCGVLGRSGTPVASWFMNESDRLLVLGSSFSNHTGITSYKPIVQVDFEAEALGRRHAVDVPVLGEIGVTVGLLRERLRAAKLAFIDQREEVASRWAIWREEKRSRLDDDMGKGINSAAIFDALGRKAPSDAIIAVDVGNNTYSFGRYFEAREHTILMSGYLGSIGFSLPAAMGAWVATQEDDPAFKGRKVISVSGDGGLGQYLADFTTWAKYGMNITHVLLNNGELGKISKEQRVGGWDVWQTGLHNPNFARFADNCGGLGIRVETLDELDAALERALAHEGPALVEIMADALLF
;
A
#
# COMPACT_ATOMS: atom_id res chain seq x y z
N MET A 1 26.61 17.53 -2.33
CA MET A 1 26.89 18.42 -1.17
C MET A 1 28.30 18.94 -1.37
N TRP A 2 28.53 20.26 -1.38
CA TRP A 2 29.86 20.83 -1.68
C TRP A 2 30.84 20.53 -0.54
N THR A 3 32.03 20.01 -0.87
CA THR A 3 33.11 19.81 0.09
C THR A 3 34.14 20.93 -0.06
N THR A 4 34.42 21.68 0.99
CA THR A 4 35.39 22.79 0.92
C THR A 4 36.78 22.33 0.50
N LEU A 5 37.37 23.06 -0.44
CA LEU A 5 38.72 22.81 -0.98
C LEU A 5 39.73 23.65 -0.23
N THR A 6 40.73 23.00 0.38
CA THR A 6 41.73 23.65 1.26
C THR A 6 43.18 23.38 0.87
N VAL A 7 43.42 22.43 -0.04
CA VAL A 7 44.76 22.03 -0.48
C VAL A 7 45.21 22.92 -1.64
N ASP A 8 46.48 23.34 -1.62
CA ASP A 8 47.10 24.10 -2.70
C ASP A 8 46.92 23.38 -4.06
N PRO A 9 46.19 23.97 -5.02
CA PRO A 9 45.86 23.29 -6.27
C PRO A 9 47.10 22.96 -7.11
N THR A 10 48.22 23.68 -6.92
CA THR A 10 49.48 23.42 -7.63
C THR A 10 50.18 22.14 -7.15
N SER A 11 49.97 21.75 -5.88
CA SER A 11 50.55 20.51 -5.32
C SER A 11 49.89 19.24 -5.87
N LEU A 12 48.73 19.36 -6.52
CA LEU A 12 47.97 18.24 -7.07
C LEU A 12 48.56 17.68 -8.37
N THR A 13 49.58 18.35 -8.94
CA THR A 13 50.14 18.03 -10.27
C THR A 13 50.57 16.57 -10.40
N GLN A 14 51.31 16.02 -9.43
CA GLN A 14 51.80 14.64 -9.48
C GLN A 14 50.67 13.61 -9.31
N ALA A 15 49.78 13.84 -8.35
CA ALA A 15 48.59 13.02 -8.13
C ALA A 15 47.69 12.98 -9.39
N ARG A 16 47.48 14.14 -10.03
CA ARG A 16 46.76 14.26 -11.29
C ARG A 16 47.43 13.49 -12.42
N LEU A 17 48.74 13.64 -12.62
CA LEU A 17 49.46 12.93 -13.69
C LEU A 17 49.34 11.41 -13.53
N ALA A 18 49.48 10.90 -12.31
CA ALA A 18 49.28 9.49 -12.03
C ALA A 18 47.83 9.05 -12.33
N ALA A 19 46.83 9.79 -11.83
CA ALA A 19 45.41 9.47 -12.06
C ALA A 19 45.00 9.56 -13.54
N HIS A 20 45.57 10.51 -14.29
CA HIS A 20 45.34 10.69 -15.73
C HIS A 20 45.91 9.52 -16.54
N TRP A 21 47.09 9.00 -16.19
CA TRP A 21 47.59 7.76 -16.80
C TRP A 21 46.77 6.54 -16.39
N ALA A 22 46.32 6.46 -15.13
CA ALA A 22 45.47 5.37 -14.66
C ALA A 22 44.08 5.36 -15.33
N SER A 23 43.49 6.52 -15.65
CA SER A 23 42.20 6.57 -16.36
C SER A 23 42.26 5.98 -17.77
N GLN A 24 43.44 5.91 -18.38
CA GLN A 24 43.61 5.29 -19.71
C GLN A 24 43.38 3.77 -19.67
N ILE A 25 43.58 3.16 -18.50
CA ILE A 25 43.28 1.75 -18.28
C ILE A 25 41.78 1.50 -18.44
N ILE A 26 40.95 2.40 -17.89
CA ILE A 26 39.49 2.34 -18.02
C ILE A 26 39.06 2.66 -19.45
N ALA A 27 39.69 3.67 -20.06
CA ALA A 27 39.42 4.04 -21.45
C ALA A 27 39.76 2.92 -22.45
N ALA A 28 40.78 2.09 -22.16
CA ALA A 28 41.09 0.90 -22.95
C ALA A 28 39.94 -0.11 -22.93
N VAL A 29 39.34 -0.34 -21.76
CA VAL A 29 38.13 -1.19 -21.62
C VAL A 29 36.99 -0.65 -22.48
N GLY A 30 36.74 0.67 -22.41
CA GLY A 30 35.73 1.33 -23.25
C GLY A 30 35.98 1.19 -24.75
N THR A 31 37.23 1.38 -25.18
CA THR A 31 37.63 1.29 -26.60
C THR A 31 37.37 -0.10 -27.19
N HIS A 32 37.62 -1.17 -26.43
CA HIS A 32 37.64 -2.53 -26.96
C HIS A 32 36.40 -3.35 -26.61
N LEU A 33 35.70 -3.03 -25.52
CA LEU A 33 34.56 -3.81 -25.02
C LEU A 33 33.21 -3.09 -25.14
N VAL A 34 33.19 -1.78 -25.41
CA VAL A 34 31.95 -1.00 -25.58
C VAL A 34 31.80 -0.61 -27.05
N PRO A 35 30.60 -0.79 -27.66
CA PRO A 35 30.37 -0.39 -29.05
C PRO A 35 30.71 1.07 -29.31
N ALA A 36 31.55 1.31 -30.32
CA ALA A 36 31.97 2.65 -30.69
C ALA A 36 30.78 3.54 -31.06
N LYS A 37 30.78 4.76 -30.53
CA LYS A 37 29.78 5.81 -30.81
C LYS A 37 30.46 7.01 -31.46
N ALA A 38 29.75 7.67 -32.36
CA ALA A 38 30.24 8.85 -33.10
C ALA A 38 30.57 10.05 -32.20
N ASP A 39 29.96 10.13 -31.01
CA ASP A 39 30.24 11.15 -29.98
C ASP A 39 31.39 10.76 -29.04
N PHE A 40 32.13 9.69 -29.33
CA PHE A 40 33.14 9.09 -28.45
C PHE A 40 32.58 8.67 -27.07
N GLY A 41 31.26 8.49 -26.94
CA GLY A 41 30.61 8.15 -25.69
C GLY A 41 30.96 6.78 -25.08
N HIS A 42 31.75 5.99 -25.80
CA HIS A 42 32.20 4.66 -25.42
C HIS A 42 33.49 4.68 -24.58
N THR A 43 34.29 5.76 -24.64
CA THR A 43 35.53 5.91 -23.86
C THR A 43 35.45 6.96 -22.74
N ASN A 44 34.39 7.76 -22.70
CA ASN A 44 34.21 8.73 -21.61
C ASN A 44 33.86 8.06 -20.28
N LEU A 45 34.16 8.78 -19.20
CA LEU A 45 33.98 8.31 -17.83
C LEU A 45 32.90 9.14 -17.13
N GLY A 46 32.10 8.50 -16.27
CA GLY A 46 31.22 9.16 -15.31
C GLY A 46 31.88 9.29 -13.94
N TRP A 47 31.16 9.87 -12.99
CA TRP A 47 31.55 9.94 -11.58
C TRP A 47 30.55 9.15 -10.73
N GLU A 48 31.05 8.26 -9.86
CA GLU A 48 30.25 7.47 -8.92
C GLU A 48 30.52 7.94 -7.50
N HIS A 49 29.48 8.49 -6.84
CA HIS A 49 29.61 9.07 -5.50
C HIS A 49 29.86 8.02 -4.42
N ALA A 50 29.21 6.86 -4.52
CA ALA A 50 29.31 5.82 -3.49
C ALA A 50 30.73 5.27 -3.35
N THR A 51 31.45 5.15 -4.46
CA THR A 51 32.81 4.61 -4.51
C THR A 51 33.89 5.70 -4.66
N GLN A 52 33.50 6.97 -4.82
CA GLN A 52 34.38 8.09 -5.16
C GLN A 52 35.30 7.79 -6.35
N ALA A 53 34.72 7.16 -7.39
CA ALA A 53 35.47 6.65 -8.53
C ALA A 53 35.02 7.28 -9.84
N VAL A 54 35.97 7.47 -10.76
CA VAL A 54 35.67 7.71 -12.17
C VAL A 54 35.37 6.38 -12.83
N THR A 55 34.22 6.24 -13.48
CA THR A 55 33.72 4.93 -13.96
C THR A 55 33.45 4.93 -15.46
N GLY A 56 33.83 3.85 -16.14
CA GLY A 56 33.46 3.60 -17.53
C GLY A 56 32.00 3.16 -17.69
N ARG A 57 31.62 2.85 -18.93
CA ARG A 57 30.28 2.35 -19.27
C ARG A 57 30.09 0.89 -18.82
N ALA A 58 28.82 0.48 -18.72
CA ALA A 58 28.46 -0.91 -18.48
C ALA A 58 28.92 -1.80 -19.64
N LEU A 59 29.45 -2.97 -19.29
CA LEU A 59 30.03 -3.97 -20.20
C LEU A 59 29.06 -5.13 -20.49
N ASP A 60 28.02 -5.27 -19.68
CA ASP A 60 26.96 -6.28 -19.79
C ASP A 60 25.62 -5.75 -19.23
N ASP A 61 24.55 -6.53 -19.40
CA ASP A 61 23.20 -6.20 -18.92
C ASP A 61 23.06 -6.25 -17.39
N LEU A 62 24.06 -6.81 -16.69
CA LEU A 62 24.13 -6.82 -15.23
C LEU A 62 24.73 -5.51 -14.68
N GLY A 63 25.16 -4.60 -15.55
CA GLY A 63 25.73 -3.31 -15.16
C GLY A 63 27.19 -3.41 -14.71
N THR A 64 27.92 -4.46 -15.11
CA THR A 64 29.35 -4.62 -14.79
C THR A 64 30.14 -3.47 -15.42
N ARG A 65 30.88 -2.69 -14.63
CA ARG A 65 31.68 -1.53 -15.10
C ARG A 65 33.03 -1.46 -14.39
N VAL A 66 33.99 -0.75 -15.00
CA VAL A 66 35.32 -0.53 -14.41
C VAL A 66 35.41 0.89 -13.89
N GLY A 67 35.97 1.06 -12.69
CA GLY A 67 36.21 2.35 -12.06
C GLY A 67 37.65 2.54 -11.61
N LEU A 68 38.02 3.79 -11.35
CA LEU A 68 39.25 4.18 -10.65
C LEU A 68 38.86 5.06 -9.48
N ARG A 69 39.05 4.55 -8.27
CA ARG A 69 38.97 5.36 -7.06
C ARG A 69 40.21 6.22 -6.96
N VAL A 70 40.01 7.51 -7.14
CA VAL A 70 41.13 8.47 -7.27
C VAL A 70 41.81 8.73 -5.93
N ALA A 71 41.07 8.65 -4.82
CA ALA A 71 41.59 8.94 -3.48
C ALA A 71 42.75 8.02 -3.05
N ASP A 72 42.84 6.81 -3.58
CA ASP A 72 43.85 5.80 -3.21
C ASP A 72 44.47 5.07 -4.43
N MET A 73 44.21 5.54 -5.65
CA MET A 73 44.69 4.94 -6.90
C MET A 73 44.35 3.44 -7.02
N THR A 74 43.08 3.09 -6.79
CA THR A 74 42.59 1.70 -6.86
C THR A 74 41.65 1.52 -8.05
N LEU A 75 41.92 0.53 -8.90
CA LEU A 75 40.98 0.08 -9.93
C LEU A 75 39.89 -0.79 -9.29
N LEU A 76 38.65 -0.59 -9.74
CA LEU A 76 37.47 -1.29 -9.28
C LEU A 76 36.80 -2.01 -10.45
N VAL A 77 36.32 -3.24 -10.22
CA VAL A 77 35.28 -3.86 -11.05
C VAL A 77 33.99 -3.80 -10.24
N LEU A 78 32.97 -3.14 -10.76
CA LEU A 78 31.70 -2.85 -10.08
C LEU A 78 30.55 -3.56 -10.80
N ARG A 79 29.47 -3.92 -10.11
CA ARG A 79 28.20 -4.36 -10.69
C ARG A 79 27.04 -3.64 -10.00
N GLY A 80 25.93 -3.38 -10.70
CA GLY A 80 24.77 -2.68 -10.11
C GLY A 80 25.10 -1.43 -9.28
N GLN A 81 24.57 -1.37 -8.05
CA GLN A 81 24.89 -0.40 -6.99
C GLN A 81 25.69 -1.08 -5.84
N ASP A 82 26.78 -1.77 -6.18
CA ASP A 82 27.62 -2.46 -5.19
C ASP A 82 28.28 -1.50 -4.17
N THR A 83 28.72 -2.07 -3.05
CA THR A 83 29.42 -1.41 -1.93
C THR A 83 30.78 -0.83 -2.34
N PRO A 84 31.44 0.00 -1.49
CA PRO A 84 32.73 0.62 -1.79
C PRO A 84 33.86 -0.34 -2.20
N GLU A 85 33.72 -1.64 -1.92
CA GLU A 85 34.68 -2.68 -2.30
C GLU A 85 34.51 -3.20 -3.74
N GLY A 86 33.34 -3.10 -4.36
CA GLY A 86 33.09 -3.70 -5.68
C GLY A 86 33.31 -5.22 -5.76
N LEU A 87 33.20 -5.79 -6.96
CA LEU A 87 33.49 -7.20 -7.24
C LEU A 87 34.99 -7.52 -7.17
N ALA A 88 35.84 -6.54 -7.49
CA ALA A 88 37.29 -6.65 -7.36
C ALA A 88 37.94 -5.28 -7.12
N THR A 89 38.90 -5.23 -6.19
CA THR A 89 39.75 -4.07 -5.90
C THR A 89 41.20 -4.34 -6.26
N LEU A 90 41.83 -3.45 -7.03
CA LEU A 90 43.19 -3.60 -7.51
C LEU A 90 43.98 -2.31 -7.27
N SER A 91 44.76 -2.25 -6.18
CA SER A 91 45.63 -1.10 -5.92
C SER A 91 46.70 -0.99 -6.99
N LEU A 92 46.90 0.24 -7.51
CA LEU A 92 47.93 0.53 -8.50
C LEU A 92 49.31 0.78 -7.89
N HIS A 93 49.39 1.08 -6.58
CA HIS A 93 50.66 1.37 -5.92
C HIS A 93 51.67 0.23 -6.10
N GLY A 94 52.89 0.57 -6.51
CA GLY A 94 53.97 -0.38 -6.76
C GLY A 94 53.81 -1.24 -8.02
N ARG A 95 52.83 -0.94 -8.88
CA ARG A 95 52.58 -1.67 -10.14
C ARG A 95 52.88 -0.84 -11.36
N THR A 96 53.48 -1.44 -12.38
CA THR A 96 53.60 -0.85 -13.70
C THR A 96 52.26 -0.83 -14.43
N LEU A 97 52.14 0.01 -15.47
CA LEU A 97 50.93 0.10 -16.30
C LEU A 97 50.54 -1.25 -16.92
N SER A 98 51.54 -2.04 -17.34
CA SER A 98 51.36 -3.38 -17.90
C SER A 98 50.82 -4.38 -16.86
N GLU A 99 51.35 -4.35 -15.64
CA GLU A 99 50.87 -5.21 -14.55
C GLU A 99 49.44 -4.85 -14.13
N ALA A 100 49.12 -3.56 -14.05
CA ALA A 100 47.77 -3.09 -13.76
C ALA A 100 46.76 -3.55 -14.82
N HIS A 101 47.12 -3.46 -16.11
CA HIS A 101 46.33 -4.00 -17.22
C HIS A 101 46.10 -5.51 -17.11
N ALA A 102 47.15 -6.27 -16.83
CA ALA A 102 47.06 -7.73 -16.72
C ALA A 102 46.13 -8.16 -15.59
N LEU A 103 46.20 -7.48 -14.44
CA LEU A 103 45.33 -7.75 -13.29
C LEU A 103 43.87 -7.37 -13.55
N LEU A 104 43.63 -6.20 -14.16
CA LEU A 104 42.27 -5.79 -14.51
C LEU A 104 41.66 -6.77 -15.52
N ARG A 105 42.43 -7.22 -16.52
CA ARG A 105 41.97 -8.23 -17.49
C ARG A 105 41.57 -9.54 -16.79
N ALA A 106 42.37 -10.00 -15.83
CA ALA A 106 42.03 -11.20 -15.07
C ALA A 106 40.72 -11.03 -14.29
N ALA A 107 40.53 -9.90 -13.61
CA ALA A 107 39.31 -9.58 -12.88
C ALA A 107 38.08 -9.44 -13.81
N LEU A 108 38.25 -8.86 -15.00
CA LEU A 108 37.18 -8.78 -16.00
C LEU A 108 36.80 -10.13 -16.59
N ASN A 109 37.78 -11.02 -16.82
CA ASN A 109 37.52 -12.38 -17.30
C ASN A 109 36.66 -13.16 -16.30
N GLU A 110 36.95 -13.01 -15.01
CA GLU A 110 36.16 -13.60 -13.92
C GLU A 110 34.76 -12.96 -13.85
N ALA A 111 34.67 -11.63 -13.81
CA ALA A 111 33.41 -10.92 -13.64
C ALA A 111 32.43 -11.15 -14.82
N LEU A 112 32.93 -11.15 -16.06
CA LEU A 112 32.11 -11.29 -17.28
C LEU A 112 31.94 -12.75 -17.73
N GLY A 113 32.65 -13.69 -17.09
CA GLY A 113 32.60 -15.12 -17.44
C GLY A 113 33.09 -15.44 -18.86
N LYS A 114 33.91 -14.58 -19.46
CA LYS A 114 34.45 -14.73 -20.83
C LYS A 114 35.84 -14.11 -20.93
N ASP A 115 36.68 -14.60 -21.84
CA ASP A 115 37.96 -13.96 -22.14
C ASP A 115 37.73 -12.65 -22.89
N VAL A 116 38.18 -11.53 -22.31
CA VAL A 116 38.03 -10.18 -22.88
C VAL A 116 39.16 -9.82 -23.86
N GLY A 117 40.17 -10.67 -24.02
CA GLY A 117 41.27 -10.45 -24.96
C GLY A 117 42.27 -9.37 -24.52
N GLU A 118 43.10 -8.90 -25.45
CA GLU A 118 44.03 -7.79 -25.19
C GLU A 118 43.32 -6.43 -25.21
N LEU A 119 43.68 -5.56 -24.26
CA LEU A 119 43.11 -4.22 -24.09
C LEU A 119 44.23 -3.18 -24.26
N PRO A 120 44.72 -2.92 -25.49
CA PRO A 120 45.75 -1.90 -25.69
C PRO A 120 45.20 -0.51 -25.32
N LEU A 121 46.08 0.32 -24.75
CA LEU A 121 45.75 1.68 -24.39
C LEU A 121 45.34 2.50 -25.63
N PRO A 122 44.41 3.46 -25.49
CA PRO A 122 44.09 4.38 -26.57
C PRO A 122 45.31 5.21 -27.00
N ASP A 123 45.41 5.51 -28.30
CA ASP A 123 46.47 6.37 -28.86
C ASP A 123 46.14 7.85 -28.64
N TYR A 124 46.19 8.28 -27.37
CA TYR A 124 45.99 9.67 -26.96
C TYR A 124 47.32 10.39 -26.72
N ALA A 125 47.33 11.68 -27.02
CA ALA A 125 48.44 12.56 -26.70
C ALA A 125 48.47 12.85 -25.18
N MET A 126 49.16 11.99 -24.43
CA MET A 126 49.22 12.06 -22.96
C MET A 126 50.41 12.90 -22.45
N PRO A 127 50.28 13.55 -21.27
CA PRO A 127 51.38 14.26 -20.64
C PRO A 127 52.52 13.32 -20.25
N ALA A 128 53.77 13.81 -20.28
CA ALA A 128 54.94 13.03 -19.89
C ALA A 128 54.86 12.58 -18.41
N HIS A 129 55.07 11.28 -18.17
CA HIS A 129 55.08 10.69 -16.84
C HIS A 129 55.91 9.39 -16.84
N PRO A 130 56.69 9.09 -15.78
CA PRO A 130 57.55 7.90 -15.74
C PRO A 130 56.82 6.56 -15.97
N VAL A 131 55.53 6.48 -15.61
CA VAL A 131 54.71 5.26 -15.80
C VAL A 131 54.57 4.87 -17.28
N ARG A 132 54.62 5.85 -18.19
CA ARG A 132 54.63 5.59 -19.64
C ARG A 132 55.83 4.74 -20.06
N ASP A 133 56.98 4.99 -19.46
CA ASP A 133 58.25 4.37 -19.80
C ASP A 133 58.55 3.14 -18.93
N GLY A 134 57.52 2.58 -18.28
CA GLY A 134 57.58 1.33 -17.52
C GLY A 134 57.86 1.47 -16.03
N ALA A 135 57.85 2.70 -15.47
CA ALA A 135 57.88 2.86 -14.01
C ALA A 135 56.57 2.38 -13.37
N ALA A 136 56.65 2.00 -12.09
CA ALA A 136 55.47 1.70 -11.29
C ALA A 136 54.71 2.99 -10.93
N PHE A 137 53.40 2.90 -10.72
CA PHE A 137 52.65 3.95 -10.04
C PHE A 137 53.15 4.04 -8.59
N ASP A 138 53.67 5.20 -8.22
CA ASP A 138 54.08 5.52 -6.87
C ASP A 138 53.09 6.51 -6.26
N THR A 139 52.54 6.13 -5.11
CA THR A 139 51.58 6.94 -4.35
C THR A 139 52.13 7.37 -3.00
N GLU A 140 53.39 7.01 -2.69
CA GLU A 140 54.01 7.35 -1.41
C GLU A 140 54.10 8.88 -1.28
N GLY A 141 53.49 9.41 -0.21
CA GLY A 141 53.44 10.85 0.03
C GLY A 141 52.42 11.63 -0.81
N LEU A 142 51.54 10.96 -1.57
CA LEU A 142 50.49 11.61 -2.38
C LEU A 142 49.08 11.51 -1.77
N ASP A 143 48.90 10.91 -0.58
CA ASP A 143 47.59 10.63 0.01
C ASP A 143 46.68 11.87 0.13
N GLU A 144 47.23 12.98 0.65
CA GLU A 144 46.49 14.23 0.80
C GLU A 144 46.12 14.85 -0.55
N ALA A 145 47.02 14.76 -1.53
CA ALA A 145 46.82 15.29 -2.88
C ALA A 145 45.80 14.45 -3.67
N LEU A 146 45.83 13.12 -3.55
CA LEU A 146 44.87 12.21 -4.17
C LEU A 146 43.46 12.39 -3.57
N GLY A 147 43.37 12.51 -2.24
CA GLY A 147 42.11 12.82 -1.57
C GLY A 147 41.55 14.19 -1.97
N ALA A 148 42.41 15.21 -2.12
CA ALA A 148 42.00 16.53 -2.61
C ALA A 148 41.53 16.50 -4.06
N LEU A 149 42.22 15.75 -4.92
CA LEU A 149 41.83 15.56 -6.32
C LEU A 149 40.46 14.87 -6.45
N ALA A 150 40.18 13.85 -5.63
CA ALA A 150 38.87 13.20 -5.58
C ALA A 150 37.75 14.17 -5.15
N ARG A 151 38.01 15.04 -4.15
CA ARG A 151 37.07 16.10 -3.76
C ARG A 151 36.82 17.10 -4.89
N TRP A 152 37.87 17.50 -5.61
CA TRP A 152 37.75 18.36 -6.80
C TRP A 152 36.84 17.72 -7.85
N MET A 153 37.01 16.43 -8.14
CA MET A 153 36.16 15.72 -9.10
C MET A 153 34.70 15.61 -8.65
N ALA A 154 34.45 15.24 -7.39
CA ALA A 154 33.10 15.16 -6.83
C ALA A 154 32.38 16.51 -6.89
N ASN A 155 33.05 17.57 -6.45
CA ASN A 155 32.54 18.93 -6.49
C ASN A 155 32.26 19.42 -7.91
N SER A 156 33.15 19.06 -8.85
CA SER A 156 33.00 19.42 -10.27
C SER A 156 31.78 18.73 -10.86
N HIS A 157 31.59 17.43 -10.58
CA HIS A 157 30.42 16.68 -11.03
C HIS A 157 29.12 17.31 -10.50
N ASP A 158 29.02 17.53 -9.19
CA ASP A 158 27.83 18.12 -8.53
C ASP A 158 27.45 19.49 -9.11
N LEU A 159 28.44 20.34 -9.43
CA LEU A 159 28.17 21.65 -9.99
C LEU A 159 27.83 21.61 -11.48
N LEU A 160 28.56 20.80 -12.26
CA LEU A 160 28.28 20.67 -13.70
C LEU A 160 26.92 20.01 -13.94
N GLU A 161 26.50 19.05 -13.09
CA GLU A 161 25.17 18.44 -13.15
C GLU A 161 24.07 19.47 -12.85
N ARG A 162 24.26 20.27 -11.81
CA ARG A 162 23.33 21.37 -11.50
C ARG A 162 23.25 22.40 -12.63
N PHE A 163 24.39 22.73 -13.24
CA PHE A 163 24.45 23.62 -14.39
C PHE A 163 23.73 23.02 -15.60
N ALA A 164 24.00 21.76 -15.94
CA ALA A 164 23.40 21.05 -17.07
C ALA A 164 21.88 20.92 -16.93
N ARG A 165 21.36 20.63 -15.73
CA ARG A 165 19.91 20.59 -15.46
C ARG A 165 19.20 21.92 -15.72
N GLY A 166 19.93 23.04 -15.65
CA GLY A 166 19.42 24.37 -15.97
C GLY A 166 19.26 24.64 -17.47
N ASP A 167 19.68 23.72 -18.35
CA ASP A 167 19.76 23.93 -19.79
C ASP A 167 19.39 22.63 -20.56
N GLU A 168 18.19 22.58 -21.15
CA GLU A 168 17.67 21.39 -21.85
C GLU A 168 18.55 20.91 -23.04
N GLN A 169 19.47 21.75 -23.52
CA GLN A 169 20.39 21.43 -24.61
C GLN A 169 21.78 20.96 -24.14
N ALA A 170 22.01 20.88 -22.83
CA ALA A 170 23.25 20.39 -22.24
C ALA A 170 23.34 18.86 -22.30
N SER A 171 24.53 18.34 -22.62
CA SER A 171 24.81 16.91 -22.56
C SER A 171 24.99 16.43 -21.12
N GLU A 172 24.91 15.11 -20.92
CA GLU A 172 25.40 14.44 -19.70
C GLU A 172 26.81 14.92 -19.34
N VAL A 173 27.07 15.11 -18.04
CA VAL A 173 28.40 15.46 -17.53
C VAL A 173 29.32 14.26 -17.67
N ARG A 174 30.41 14.43 -18.41
CA ARG A 174 31.35 13.36 -18.77
C ARG A 174 32.77 13.81 -18.50
N LEU A 175 33.62 12.89 -18.06
CA LEU A 175 35.06 13.06 -17.98
C LEU A 175 35.71 12.48 -19.24
N TRP A 176 36.50 13.32 -19.92
CA TRP A 176 37.22 12.94 -21.13
C TRP A 176 38.63 12.46 -20.78
N PRO A 177 38.95 11.16 -20.92
CA PRO A 177 40.19 10.61 -20.40
C PRO A 177 41.44 11.19 -21.05
N HIS A 178 41.38 11.74 -22.27
CA HIS A 178 42.53 12.28 -22.99
C HIS A 178 42.91 13.71 -22.59
N HIS A 179 41.97 14.46 -22.00
CA HIS A 179 42.19 15.81 -21.46
C HIS A 179 42.13 15.85 -19.93
N PHE A 180 41.58 14.80 -19.31
CA PHE A 180 41.36 14.67 -17.87
C PHE A 180 40.54 15.82 -17.27
N ASP A 181 39.54 16.24 -18.02
CA ASP A 181 38.58 17.26 -17.66
C ASP A 181 37.16 16.68 -17.66
N MET A 182 36.35 17.21 -16.76
CA MET A 182 34.94 16.88 -16.64
C MET A 182 34.12 18.02 -17.21
N ALA A 183 33.22 17.74 -18.15
CA ALA A 183 32.52 18.78 -18.87
C ALA A 183 31.11 18.36 -19.31
N THR A 184 30.29 19.38 -19.57
CA THR A 184 29.01 19.29 -20.28
C THR A 184 29.03 20.23 -21.48
N LEU A 185 28.46 19.77 -22.59
CA LEU A 185 28.40 20.52 -23.83
C LEU A 185 26.95 20.93 -24.11
N THR A 186 26.70 22.23 -24.23
CA THR A 186 25.41 22.74 -24.65
C THR A 186 25.41 23.06 -26.14
N THR A 187 24.59 22.36 -26.92
CA THR A 187 24.45 22.61 -28.36
C THR A 187 23.42 23.71 -28.64
N LEU A 188 23.87 24.91 -29.00
CA LEU A 188 23.03 26.10 -29.16
C LEU A 188 22.30 26.17 -30.50
N VAL A 189 22.97 25.77 -31.58
CA VAL A 189 22.42 25.74 -32.94
C VAL A 189 22.81 24.41 -33.57
N PRO A 190 21.86 23.47 -33.71
CA PRO A 190 22.12 22.19 -34.35
C PRO A 190 22.57 22.39 -35.80
N HIS A 191 23.50 21.55 -36.26
CA HIS A 191 23.98 21.56 -37.64
C HIS A 191 24.11 20.12 -38.13
N ALA A 192 23.88 19.87 -39.43
CA ALA A 192 23.95 18.54 -40.03
C ALA A 192 25.35 17.88 -39.93
N ASP A 193 26.35 18.74 -39.78
CA ASP A 193 27.73 18.40 -39.43
C ASP A 193 27.97 18.84 -37.98
N ALA A 194 28.16 17.88 -37.08
CA ALA A 194 28.30 18.12 -35.64
C ALA A 194 29.51 19.02 -35.31
N GLU A 195 30.57 18.97 -36.13
CA GLU A 195 31.76 19.82 -35.98
C GLU A 195 31.52 21.29 -36.39
N LYS A 196 30.32 21.61 -36.90
CA LYS A 196 29.91 22.97 -37.28
C LYS A 196 28.75 23.49 -36.43
N ALA A 197 28.26 22.71 -35.47
CA ALA A 197 27.25 23.16 -34.53
C ALA A 197 27.81 24.24 -33.61
N LYS A 198 27.04 25.30 -33.36
CA LYS A 198 27.43 26.28 -32.34
C LYS A 198 27.18 25.69 -30.97
N SER A 199 28.18 25.68 -30.10
CA SER A 199 28.08 25.09 -28.77
C SER A 199 28.84 25.91 -27.73
N VAL A 200 28.48 25.70 -26.47
CA VAL A 200 29.23 26.21 -25.33
C VAL A 200 29.60 25.01 -24.47
N ASN A 201 30.89 24.79 -24.29
CA ASN A 201 31.43 23.76 -23.43
C ASN A 201 31.73 24.34 -22.05
N VAL A 202 31.22 23.72 -20.99
CA VAL A 202 31.44 24.13 -19.60
C VAL A 202 32.08 22.97 -18.88
N GLY A 203 33.25 23.19 -18.28
CA GLY A 203 33.98 22.10 -17.65
C GLY A 203 34.95 22.53 -16.58
N VAL A 204 35.50 21.53 -15.90
CA VAL A 204 36.62 21.66 -14.96
C VAL A 204 37.70 20.69 -15.39
N SER A 205 38.85 21.25 -15.79
CA SER A 205 40.07 20.48 -16.01
C SER A 205 40.76 20.27 -14.68
N MET A 206 41.27 19.06 -14.44
CA MET A 206 42.10 18.80 -13.26
C MET A 206 43.53 19.32 -13.43
N GLY A 207 43.84 19.96 -14.56
CA GLY A 207 45.13 20.51 -14.95
C GLY A 207 45.62 19.89 -16.26
N ASP A 208 46.36 20.64 -17.06
CA ASP A 208 46.92 20.25 -18.36
C ASP A 208 48.20 21.05 -18.70
N GLY A 209 48.59 21.07 -19.98
CA GLY A 209 49.78 21.78 -20.43
C GLY A 209 49.67 23.31 -20.39
N SER A 210 48.46 23.86 -20.32
CA SER A 210 48.20 25.30 -20.24
C SER A 210 48.16 25.78 -18.78
N TYR A 211 47.57 24.96 -17.90
CA TYR A 211 47.50 25.22 -16.46
C TYR A 211 47.86 23.96 -15.66
N PRO A 212 48.95 23.96 -14.87
CA PRO A 212 49.37 22.77 -14.13
C PRO A 212 48.43 22.40 -12.95
N GLU A 213 47.58 23.34 -12.52
CA GLU A 213 46.59 23.18 -11.46
C GLU A 213 45.17 22.95 -12.03
N PRO A 214 44.21 22.42 -11.24
CA PRO A 214 42.81 22.40 -11.63
C PRO A 214 42.27 23.79 -11.99
N TYR A 215 41.44 23.87 -13.02
CA TYR A 215 40.80 25.12 -13.43
C TYR A 215 39.44 24.86 -14.07
N ALA A 216 38.51 25.78 -13.84
CA ALA A 216 37.21 25.79 -14.48
C ALA A 216 37.29 26.56 -15.80
N TYR A 217 36.56 26.12 -16.82
CA TYR A 217 36.53 26.80 -18.11
C TYR A 217 35.13 26.86 -18.72
N VAL A 218 34.92 27.89 -19.55
CA VAL A 218 33.76 28.00 -20.45
C VAL A 218 34.23 28.40 -21.84
N SER A 219 34.01 27.53 -22.82
CA SER A 219 34.56 27.65 -24.18
C SER A 219 33.43 27.69 -25.23
N PRO A 220 33.25 28.81 -25.95
CA PRO A 220 32.35 28.87 -27.10
C PRO A 220 32.98 28.21 -28.32
N TYR A 221 32.18 27.49 -29.11
CA TYR A 221 32.59 26.96 -30.40
C TYR A 221 31.58 27.37 -31.51
N PRO A 222 32.03 27.78 -32.70
CA PRO A 222 33.43 28.04 -33.06
C PRO A 222 34.01 29.22 -32.28
N TYR A 223 35.33 29.27 -32.15
CA TYR A 223 35.99 30.39 -31.48
C TYR A 223 35.65 31.73 -32.16
N PRO A 224 35.44 32.80 -31.37
CA PRO A 224 35.13 34.11 -31.93
C PRO A 224 36.28 34.62 -32.79
N PRO A 225 35.99 35.33 -33.89
CA PRO A 225 37.00 35.82 -34.83
C PRO A 225 37.87 36.95 -34.26
N SER A 226 37.35 37.75 -33.33
CA SER A 226 38.10 38.79 -32.60
C SER A 226 38.35 38.32 -31.16
N ARG A 227 39.60 37.94 -30.85
CA ARG A 227 39.99 37.45 -29.51
C ARG A 227 40.21 38.58 -28.49
N GLU A 228 40.25 39.84 -28.92
CA GLU A 228 40.53 41.02 -28.09
C GLU A 228 39.27 41.75 -27.56
N GLU A 229 38.06 41.33 -27.97
CA GLU A 229 36.79 42.01 -27.65
C GLU A 229 35.92 41.30 -26.58
N ALA A 230 36.44 40.28 -25.89
CA ALA A 230 35.66 39.53 -24.91
C ALA A 230 35.37 40.38 -23.64
N PRO A 231 34.10 40.52 -23.20
CA PRO A 231 33.76 41.28 -21.99
C PRO A 231 34.45 40.79 -20.73
N ALA A 232 34.75 41.71 -19.81
CA ALA A 232 35.36 41.37 -18.51
C ALA A 232 34.47 40.43 -17.69
N LEU A 233 35.11 39.51 -16.96
CA LEU A 233 34.46 38.55 -16.07
C LEU A 233 34.52 39.05 -14.62
N THR A 234 33.51 38.71 -13.81
CA THR A 234 33.49 38.98 -12.36
C THR A 234 34.50 38.11 -11.64
N PHE A 235 34.65 36.86 -12.08
CA PHE A 235 35.64 35.90 -11.60
C PHE A 235 36.38 35.31 -12.81
N GLY A 236 37.70 35.12 -12.70
CA GLY A 236 38.51 34.55 -13.77
C GLY A 236 38.87 35.52 -14.90
N ARG A 237 39.39 34.98 -16.00
CA ARG A 237 39.91 35.73 -17.16
C ARG A 237 39.71 34.97 -18.48
N TRP A 238 39.73 35.67 -19.61
CA TRP A 238 39.74 35.01 -20.93
C TRP A 238 41.16 34.52 -21.28
N HIS A 239 41.25 33.26 -21.68
CA HIS A 239 42.44 32.63 -22.23
C HIS A 239 42.35 32.63 -23.76
N THR A 240 43.44 32.98 -24.45
CA THR A 240 43.45 33.19 -25.91
C THR A 240 44.59 32.47 -26.64
N GLU A 241 45.51 31.83 -25.92
CA GLU A 241 46.68 31.16 -26.45
C GLU A 241 46.40 29.65 -26.64
N GLY A 242 46.55 29.11 -27.85
CA GLY A 242 46.17 27.71 -28.13
C GLY A 242 44.66 27.46 -28.23
N PHE A 243 43.89 27.80 -27.20
CA PHE A 243 42.42 27.72 -27.17
C PHE A 243 41.78 29.02 -26.69
N PHE A 244 40.46 29.17 -26.92
CA PHE A 244 39.70 30.33 -26.45
C PHE A 244 38.66 29.90 -25.43
N ALA A 245 38.79 30.36 -24.19
CA ALA A 245 37.83 30.08 -23.11
C ALA A 245 37.92 31.13 -22.00
N ALA A 246 36.82 31.34 -21.28
CA ALA A 246 36.88 31.92 -19.95
C ALA A 246 37.49 30.88 -19.01
N VAL A 247 38.42 31.27 -18.14
CA VAL A 247 39.14 30.40 -17.20
C VAL A 247 39.14 30.99 -15.80
N LEU A 248 38.84 30.17 -14.80
CA LEU A 248 39.02 30.45 -13.38
C LEU A 248 39.91 29.37 -12.78
N THR A 249 41.13 29.72 -12.36
CA THR A 249 42.08 28.71 -11.84
C THR A 249 41.75 28.31 -10.40
N GLY A 250 42.23 27.14 -9.97
CA GLY A 250 42.05 26.64 -8.62
C GLY A 250 42.58 27.63 -7.58
N SER A 251 43.78 28.18 -7.82
CA SER A 251 44.36 29.23 -6.97
C SER A 251 43.46 30.46 -6.84
N GLU A 252 42.85 30.92 -7.95
CA GLU A 252 41.89 32.04 -7.93
C GLU A 252 40.59 31.68 -7.19
N LEU A 253 40.14 30.42 -7.29
CA LEU A 253 38.97 29.93 -6.57
C LEU A 253 39.22 29.89 -5.05
N LEU A 254 40.39 29.43 -4.61
CA LEU A 254 40.76 29.31 -3.19
C LEU A 254 41.12 30.66 -2.55
N ALA A 255 41.65 31.62 -3.31
CA ALA A 255 42.07 32.93 -2.81
C ALA A 255 40.96 33.73 -2.10
N GLY A 256 39.69 33.44 -2.38
CA GLY A 256 38.57 34.10 -1.73
C GLY A 256 37.95 33.34 -0.55
N GLY A 257 38.71 32.45 0.10
CA GLY A 257 38.32 31.79 1.36
C GLY A 257 37.60 30.45 1.21
N ALA A 258 37.36 29.80 2.36
CA ALA A 258 36.63 28.53 2.46
C ALA A 258 35.12 28.70 2.17
N GLU A 259 34.54 29.83 2.54
CA GLU A 259 33.14 30.17 2.33
C GLU A 259 32.89 30.64 0.88
N GLY A 260 31.79 30.18 0.28
CA GLY A 260 31.33 30.66 -1.03
C GLY A 260 32.07 30.13 -2.26
N GLN A 261 32.97 29.13 -2.13
CA GLN A 261 33.67 28.52 -3.28
C GLN A 261 32.69 27.97 -4.33
N ALA A 262 31.65 27.24 -3.90
CA ALA A 262 30.60 26.72 -4.77
C ALA A 262 29.89 27.85 -5.54
N GLN A 263 29.50 28.90 -4.82
CA GLN A 263 28.76 30.04 -5.38
C GLN A 263 29.62 30.84 -6.37
N ARG A 264 30.92 30.99 -6.10
CA ARG A 264 31.88 31.66 -6.99
C ARG A 264 32.03 30.89 -8.30
N LEU A 265 32.20 29.58 -8.22
CA LEU A 265 32.32 28.72 -9.39
C LEU A 265 31.02 28.64 -10.20
N GLU A 266 29.87 28.56 -9.53
CA GLU A 266 28.55 28.61 -10.18
C GLU A 266 28.32 29.97 -10.88
N SER A 267 28.65 31.07 -10.21
CA SER A 267 28.55 32.42 -10.78
C SER A 267 29.46 32.58 -12.00
N PHE A 268 30.66 32.02 -11.95
CA PHE A 268 31.59 31.98 -13.08
C PHE A 268 30.99 31.24 -14.28
N PHE A 269 30.49 30.01 -14.09
CA PHE A 269 29.87 29.25 -15.18
C PHE A 269 28.69 29.98 -15.80
N VAL A 270 27.82 30.55 -14.97
CA VAL A 270 26.65 31.31 -15.42
C VAL A 270 27.05 32.53 -16.24
N GLN A 271 27.95 33.36 -15.71
CA GLN A 271 28.35 34.59 -16.37
C GLN A 271 29.10 34.31 -17.67
N ALA A 272 30.10 33.41 -17.62
CA ALA A 272 30.93 33.11 -18.76
C ALA A 272 30.14 32.39 -19.87
N SER A 273 29.16 31.55 -19.53
CA SER A 273 28.27 30.91 -20.52
C SER A 273 27.35 31.93 -21.20
N GLY A 274 26.79 32.88 -20.43
CA GLY A 274 25.99 33.99 -20.99
C GLY A 274 26.79 34.87 -21.97
N ILE A 275 28.03 35.21 -21.62
CA ILE A 275 28.92 35.97 -22.50
C ILE A 275 29.30 35.14 -23.73
N SER A 276 29.63 33.86 -23.56
CA SER A 276 29.98 32.94 -24.65
C SER A 276 28.85 32.79 -25.68
N ARG A 277 27.59 32.68 -25.23
CA ARG A 277 26.40 32.69 -26.10
C ARG A 277 26.30 33.98 -26.91
N THR A 278 26.53 35.12 -26.25
CA THR A 278 26.52 36.45 -26.89
C THR A 278 27.61 36.57 -27.96
N LEU A 279 28.83 36.09 -27.67
CA LEU A 279 29.94 36.05 -28.64
C LEU A 279 29.62 35.19 -29.87
N LEU A 280 28.79 34.14 -29.71
CA LEU A 280 28.31 33.30 -30.80
C LEU A 280 27.12 33.90 -31.57
N GLY A 281 26.66 35.09 -31.21
CA GLY A 281 25.49 35.75 -31.82
C GLY A 281 24.16 35.08 -31.45
N VAL A 282 24.12 34.31 -30.36
CA VAL A 282 22.93 33.68 -29.81
C VAL A 282 22.51 34.49 -28.58
N GLY A 283 21.26 34.98 -28.54
CA GLY A 283 20.76 35.72 -27.37
C GLY A 283 20.93 34.91 -26.07
N ALA A 284 20.99 35.60 -24.92
CA ALA A 284 21.04 34.95 -23.62
C ALA A 284 19.91 33.90 -23.51
N ALA A 285 20.22 32.73 -22.96
CA ALA A 285 19.23 31.64 -22.85
C ALA A 285 17.94 32.18 -22.20
N PRO A 286 16.74 31.81 -22.70
CA PRO A 286 15.54 32.01 -21.92
C PRO A 286 15.66 31.14 -20.66
N ARG A 287 16.16 31.71 -19.56
CA ARG A 287 16.01 31.10 -18.25
C ARG A 287 14.52 31.05 -17.96
N ARG A 288 13.97 29.86 -17.71
CA ARG A 288 12.66 29.76 -17.07
C ARG A 288 12.74 30.55 -15.77
N SER A 289 12.05 31.69 -15.68
CA SER A 289 11.35 31.98 -14.43
C SER A 289 10.41 30.80 -14.24
N PRO A 290 10.51 30.02 -13.15
CA PRO A 290 9.59 28.90 -12.95
C PRO A 290 8.18 29.46 -13.07
N LYS A 291 7.36 28.85 -13.95
CA LYS A 291 5.98 29.28 -14.15
C LYS A 291 5.24 28.99 -12.85
N LEU A 292 5.17 29.95 -11.94
CA LEU A 292 4.58 29.75 -10.62
C LEU A 292 3.09 29.41 -10.76
N VAL A 293 2.64 28.43 -9.97
CA VAL A 293 1.23 28.17 -9.71
C VAL A 293 0.88 28.86 -8.40
N TRP A 294 -0.17 29.68 -8.44
CA TRP A 294 -0.60 30.49 -7.29
C TRP A 294 -1.76 29.81 -6.58
N TYR A 295 -1.54 29.44 -5.32
CA TYR A 295 -2.56 28.83 -4.47
C TYR A 295 -3.03 29.82 -3.43
N LYS A 296 -4.35 29.90 -3.22
CA LYS A 296 -4.92 30.67 -2.12
C LYS A 296 -4.57 29.95 -0.82
N ALA A 297 -3.77 30.57 0.03
CA ALA A 297 -3.21 29.96 1.23
C ALA A 297 -3.97 30.35 2.52
N ALA A 298 -4.56 31.56 2.55
CA ALA A 298 -5.36 32.04 3.68
C ALA A 298 -6.33 33.16 3.25
N GLU A 299 -7.38 33.41 4.02
CA GLU A 299 -8.13 34.68 3.95
C GLU A 299 -7.29 35.83 4.53
N ILE A 300 -7.53 37.08 4.10
CA ILE A 300 -6.73 38.24 4.54
C ILE A 300 -6.77 38.38 6.08
N GLU A 301 -7.93 38.29 6.69
CA GLU A 301 -8.11 38.49 8.13
C GLU A 301 -7.74 37.26 8.97
N GLU A 302 -7.43 36.12 8.34
CA GLU A 302 -7.22 34.85 9.01
C GLU A 302 -5.91 34.79 9.81
N LEU A 303 -4.92 35.60 9.42
CA LEU A 303 -3.64 35.72 10.12
C LEU A 303 -3.44 37.15 10.64
N GLY A 304 -3.48 37.30 11.96
CA GLY A 304 -3.22 38.57 12.64
C GLY A 304 -1.74 38.98 12.64
N GLU A 305 -1.47 40.26 12.91
CA GLU A 305 -0.10 40.79 12.99
C GLU A 305 0.73 40.06 14.07
N GLY A 306 1.98 39.72 13.75
CA GLY A 306 2.90 38.99 14.63
C GLY A 306 2.57 37.51 14.81
N ARG A 307 1.78 36.92 13.90
CA ARG A 307 1.37 35.50 13.95
C ARG A 307 1.96 34.70 12.80
N VAL A 308 2.05 33.39 13.02
CA VAL A 308 2.36 32.39 12.00
C VAL A 308 1.25 31.34 11.92
N LYS A 309 1.18 30.67 10.77
CA LYS A 309 0.23 29.58 10.53
C LYS A 309 0.78 28.63 9.48
N SER A 310 0.63 27.33 9.73
CA SER A 310 0.85 26.29 8.71
C SER A 310 -0.29 26.33 7.68
N VAL A 311 0.06 26.50 6.40
CA VAL A 311 -0.86 26.49 5.26
C VAL A 311 -0.29 25.61 4.16
N ASN A 312 -1.12 25.23 3.18
CA ASN A 312 -0.66 24.47 2.01
C ASN A 312 -0.76 25.34 0.75
N ALA A 313 0.28 25.31 -0.07
CA ALA A 313 0.27 25.81 -1.44
C ALA A 313 0.44 24.60 -2.37
N GLY A 314 -0.68 24.06 -2.87
CA GLY A 314 -0.71 22.71 -3.44
C GLY A 314 -0.57 21.66 -2.33
N HIS A 315 0.36 20.73 -2.50
CA HIS A 315 0.83 19.76 -1.52
C HIS A 315 2.09 20.24 -0.76
N ARG A 316 2.62 21.45 -1.06
CA ARG A 316 3.74 22.03 -0.30
C ARG A 316 3.25 22.67 0.99
N GLY A 317 3.73 22.17 2.13
CA GLY A 317 3.53 22.81 3.43
C GLY A 317 4.35 24.10 3.55
N VAL A 318 3.68 25.20 3.89
CA VAL A 318 4.24 26.56 3.97
C VAL A 318 3.95 27.15 5.35
N CYS A 319 4.95 27.80 5.95
CA CYS A 319 4.76 28.68 7.10
C CYS A 319 4.39 30.07 6.58
N LEU A 320 3.11 30.45 6.72
CA LEU A 320 2.65 31.80 6.44
C LEU A 320 2.87 32.66 7.68
N THR A 321 3.55 33.79 7.51
CA THR A 321 3.81 34.76 8.56
C THR A 321 3.14 36.09 8.21
N ARG A 322 2.71 36.82 9.23
CA ARG A 322 2.35 38.24 9.09
C ARG A 322 3.19 39.05 10.05
N HIS A 323 4.12 39.83 9.51
CA HIS A 323 5.09 40.59 10.29
C HIS A 323 5.39 41.94 9.64
N GLU A 324 5.35 43.00 10.44
CA GLU A 324 5.47 44.40 10.01
C GLU A 324 4.47 44.78 8.91
N GLY A 325 3.23 44.27 9.03
CA GLY A 325 2.17 44.50 8.05
C GLY A 325 2.35 43.78 6.71
N CYS A 326 3.36 42.92 6.58
CA CYS A 326 3.64 42.15 5.37
C CYS A 326 3.32 40.67 5.57
N TYR A 327 2.69 40.04 4.57
CA TYR A 327 2.59 38.58 4.49
C TYR A 327 3.88 38.02 3.88
N SER A 328 4.35 36.91 4.41
CA SER A 328 5.50 36.19 3.87
C SER A 328 5.28 34.69 4.00
N ALA A 329 5.84 33.93 3.07
CA ALA A 329 5.70 32.49 3.02
C ALA A 329 7.09 31.85 3.06
N LEU A 330 7.30 30.97 4.02
CA LEU A 330 8.55 30.26 4.25
C LEU A 330 8.31 28.76 4.16
N THR A 331 9.36 27.96 3.95
CA THR A 331 9.23 26.51 4.17
C THR A 331 8.70 26.23 5.57
N ASN A 332 7.77 25.28 5.69
CA ASN A 332 7.19 24.97 6.99
C ASN A 332 8.08 24.05 7.83
N ALA A 333 9.05 23.37 7.22
CA ALA A 333 9.94 22.45 7.93
C ALA A 333 11.21 23.17 8.34
N CYS A 334 11.50 23.19 9.64
CA CYS A 334 12.78 23.71 10.12
C CYS A 334 13.95 22.82 9.66
N PRO A 335 15.07 23.37 9.17
CA PRO A 335 16.23 22.60 8.68
C PRO A 335 16.94 21.77 9.76
N HIS A 336 16.70 22.03 11.04
CA HIS A 336 17.38 21.32 12.14
C HIS A 336 16.69 20.01 12.53
N GLN A 337 15.40 20.05 12.82
CA GLN A 337 14.62 18.90 13.31
C GLN A 337 13.34 18.64 12.52
N GLY A 338 13.08 19.38 11.44
CA GLY A 338 11.86 19.25 10.64
C GLY A 338 10.62 19.85 11.29
N GLY A 339 10.76 20.59 12.40
CA GLY A 339 9.62 21.12 13.15
C GLY A 339 8.74 22.07 12.33
N PRO A 340 7.41 22.04 12.52
CA PRO A 340 6.45 22.85 11.76
C PRO A 340 6.52 24.32 12.21
N LEU A 341 7.23 25.14 11.44
CA LEU A 341 7.46 26.55 11.76
C LEU A 341 6.16 27.38 11.84
N GLY A 342 5.11 26.98 11.12
CA GLY A 342 3.77 27.56 11.19
C GLY A 342 3.02 27.27 12.49
N GLU A 343 3.53 26.38 13.34
CA GLU A 343 3.10 26.17 14.74
C GLU A 343 4.03 26.87 15.74
N GLY A 344 5.07 27.54 15.25
CA GLY A 344 5.98 28.34 16.05
C GLY A 344 5.35 29.65 16.52
N SER A 345 6.19 30.58 16.94
CA SER A 345 5.74 31.92 17.31
C SER A 345 6.75 32.99 16.93
N ILE A 346 6.29 34.23 16.75
CA ILE A 346 7.18 35.37 16.53
C ILE A 346 7.51 36.01 17.88
N GLU A 347 8.75 35.86 18.33
CA GLU A 347 9.26 36.36 19.61
C GLU A 347 10.39 37.35 19.34
N ASN A 348 10.29 38.57 19.89
CA ASN A 348 11.31 39.62 19.72
C ASN A 348 11.70 39.90 18.24
N GLY A 349 10.73 39.77 17.32
CA GLY A 349 10.96 39.97 15.87
C GLY A 349 11.45 38.72 15.12
N TRP A 350 11.61 37.59 15.79
CA TRP A 350 12.11 36.34 15.20
C TRP A 350 11.06 35.24 15.22
N LEU A 351 10.95 34.50 14.12
CA LEU A 351 10.15 33.28 14.04
C LEU A 351 10.90 32.13 14.71
N ARG A 352 10.39 31.66 15.84
CA ARG A 352 10.97 30.58 16.63
C ARG A 352 10.35 29.24 16.28
N CYS A 353 11.19 28.25 15.99
CA CYS A 353 10.76 26.87 15.79
C CYS A 353 10.19 26.26 17.08
N PRO A 354 9.00 25.62 17.04
CA PRO A 354 8.36 25.09 18.26
C PRO A 354 9.06 23.87 18.84
N TRP A 355 9.90 23.16 18.07
CA TRP A 355 10.53 21.91 18.51
C TRP A 355 11.85 22.12 19.24
N HIS A 356 12.72 22.98 18.70
CA HIS A 356 14.07 23.17 19.24
C HIS A 356 14.45 24.64 19.46
N GLY A 357 13.53 25.58 19.25
CA GLY A 357 13.68 26.97 19.68
C GLY A 357 14.65 27.84 18.87
N TRP A 358 15.11 27.40 17.70
CA TRP A 358 15.93 28.24 16.81
C TRP A 358 15.09 29.29 16.10
N ASP A 359 15.73 30.42 15.80
CA ASP A 359 15.10 31.64 15.31
C ASP A 359 15.40 31.85 13.82
N PHE A 360 14.40 32.32 13.07
CA PHE A 360 14.51 32.72 11.68
C PHE A 360 13.81 34.06 11.46
N HIS A 361 14.26 34.86 10.51
CA HIS A 361 13.60 36.12 10.22
C HIS A 361 12.24 35.85 9.54
N PRO A 362 11.10 36.35 10.07
CA PRO A 362 9.76 35.95 9.60
C PRO A 362 9.47 36.27 8.13
N ARG A 363 10.21 37.20 7.51
CA ARG A 363 10.00 37.63 6.13
C ARG A 363 11.02 37.07 5.13
N THR A 364 12.27 36.94 5.56
CA THR A 364 13.40 36.59 4.66
C THR A 364 13.87 35.16 4.87
N GLY A 365 13.41 34.49 5.93
CA GLY A 365 13.86 33.16 6.30
C GLY A 365 15.29 33.11 6.84
N GLN A 366 16.03 34.22 6.85
CA GLN A 366 17.43 34.27 7.26
C GLN A 366 17.60 33.99 8.74
N SER A 367 18.64 33.25 9.10
CA SER A 367 19.02 33.00 10.48
C SER A 367 19.73 34.21 11.11
N PRO A 368 19.76 34.31 12.45
CA PRO A 368 20.58 35.28 13.17
C PRO A 368 22.07 35.19 12.79
N ASP A 369 22.80 36.28 12.97
CA ASP A 369 24.28 36.32 12.97
C ASP A 369 25.02 35.71 11.76
N GLY A 370 24.37 35.64 10.59
CA GLY A 370 25.02 35.21 9.35
C GLY A 370 25.19 33.70 9.20
N HIS A 371 24.46 32.89 9.98
CA HIS A 371 24.39 31.44 9.82
C HIS A 371 23.75 31.05 8.46
N ASP A 372 24.18 29.93 7.87
CA ASP A 372 23.85 29.48 6.50
C ASP A 372 22.64 28.52 6.43
N ASP A 373 21.90 28.40 7.52
CA ASP A 373 20.73 27.54 7.73
C ASP A 373 19.40 28.26 7.47
N GLY A 374 19.41 29.31 6.64
CA GLY A 374 18.22 30.08 6.29
C GLY A 374 17.14 29.26 5.58
N LEU A 375 15.89 29.72 5.68
CA LEU A 375 14.71 29.07 5.12
C LEU A 375 14.47 29.47 3.66
N GLU A 376 13.99 28.52 2.86
CA GLU A 376 13.41 28.82 1.54
C GLU A 376 12.19 29.73 1.70
N THR A 377 12.08 30.76 0.86
CA THR A 377 10.94 31.69 0.82
C THR A 377 10.16 31.54 -0.47
N PHE A 378 8.84 31.67 -0.39
CA PHE A 378 7.94 31.63 -1.54
C PHE A 378 7.36 33.02 -1.84
N PRO A 379 7.22 33.40 -3.12
CA PRO A 379 6.50 34.60 -3.52
C PRO A 379 5.08 34.65 -2.95
N VAL A 380 4.67 35.81 -2.44
CA VAL A 380 3.34 36.05 -1.88
C VAL A 380 2.65 37.20 -2.63
N GLU A 381 1.37 37.00 -2.96
CA GLU A 381 0.48 38.03 -3.50
C GLU A 381 -0.75 38.15 -2.60
N VAL A 382 -1.08 39.37 -2.17
CA VAL A 382 -2.37 39.64 -1.52
C VAL A 382 -3.34 40.09 -2.61
N ARG A 383 -4.40 39.32 -2.82
CA ARG A 383 -5.49 39.61 -3.75
C ARG A 383 -6.75 39.99 -2.97
N GLU A 384 -7.77 40.52 -3.65
CA GLU A 384 -9.01 40.98 -2.97
C GLU A 384 -9.66 39.89 -2.13
N ASP A 385 -9.54 38.63 -2.53
CA ASP A 385 -10.16 37.49 -1.87
C ASP A 385 -9.22 36.71 -0.96
N GLY A 386 -7.92 37.01 -0.86
CA GLY A 386 -7.03 36.27 0.05
C GLY A 386 -5.54 36.44 -0.20
N VAL A 387 -4.75 35.70 0.57
CA VAL A 387 -3.29 35.65 0.48
C VAL A 387 -2.89 34.43 -0.35
N TYR A 388 -2.16 34.67 -1.42
CA TYR A 388 -1.73 33.66 -2.37
C TYR A 388 -0.23 33.41 -2.26
N VAL A 389 0.16 32.14 -2.36
CA VAL A 389 1.56 31.72 -2.38
C VAL A 389 1.88 31.11 -3.73
N GLY A 390 2.92 31.62 -4.37
CA GLY A 390 3.42 31.15 -5.66
C GLY A 390 4.48 30.08 -5.45
N VAL A 391 4.17 28.85 -5.86
CA VAL A 391 5.14 27.73 -5.83
C VAL A 391 5.42 27.25 -7.25
N ALA A 392 6.56 26.61 -7.46
CA ALA A 392 6.82 25.92 -8.72
C ALA A 392 5.71 24.88 -8.97
N PRO A 393 5.33 24.60 -10.24
CA PRO A 393 4.42 23.52 -10.55
C PRO A 393 4.95 22.23 -9.93
N GLU A 394 4.07 21.47 -9.27
CA GLU A 394 4.44 20.18 -8.75
C GLU A 394 4.76 19.24 -9.90
N ASP A 395 5.82 18.46 -9.73
CA ASP A 395 6.08 17.34 -10.63
C ASP A 395 4.89 16.36 -10.52
N PRO A 396 4.43 15.78 -11.64
CA PRO A 396 3.41 14.75 -11.60
C PRO A 396 3.84 13.63 -10.66
N HIS A 397 2.88 13.04 -9.95
CA HIS A 397 3.13 11.90 -9.08
C HIS A 397 3.92 10.81 -9.84
N ALA A 398 5.12 10.52 -9.35
CA ALA A 398 5.94 9.44 -9.88
C ALA A 398 5.48 8.14 -9.22
N ARG A 399 5.18 7.15 -10.07
CA ARG A 399 4.64 5.86 -9.62
C ARG A 399 5.57 5.20 -8.61
N ASP A 400 5.01 4.72 -7.50
CA ASP A 400 5.74 4.17 -6.36
C ASP A 400 5.32 2.72 -6.01
N ALA A 401 5.96 2.14 -5.00
CA ALA A 401 5.67 0.79 -4.51
C ALA A 401 4.20 0.60 -4.09
N SER A 402 3.61 1.62 -3.44
CA SER A 402 2.22 1.58 -3.00
C SER A 402 1.24 1.60 -4.17
N ASP A 403 1.54 2.34 -5.25
CA ASP A 403 0.74 2.30 -6.48
C ASP A 403 0.71 0.91 -7.10
N VAL A 404 1.89 0.26 -7.23
CA VAL A 404 2.00 -1.09 -7.80
C VAL A 404 1.13 -2.08 -7.01
N ILE A 405 1.17 -1.98 -5.68
CA ILE A 405 0.39 -2.86 -4.80
C ILE A 405 -1.10 -2.54 -4.92
N ALA A 406 -1.50 -1.27 -4.83
CA ALA A 406 -2.91 -0.86 -4.93
C ALA A 406 -3.52 -1.26 -6.29
N GLU A 407 -2.78 -1.10 -7.39
CA GLU A 407 -3.15 -1.57 -8.73
C GLU A 407 -3.32 -3.09 -8.74
N THR A 408 -2.36 -3.83 -8.18
CA THR A 408 -2.42 -5.29 -8.15
C THR A 408 -3.63 -5.76 -7.36
N LEU A 409 -3.90 -5.20 -6.18
CA LEU A 409 -5.11 -5.52 -5.40
C LEU A 409 -6.38 -5.28 -6.22
N THR A 410 -6.45 -4.16 -6.94
CA THR A 410 -7.59 -3.77 -7.79
C THR A 410 -7.77 -4.75 -8.95
N ASN A 411 -6.69 -5.14 -9.63
CA ASN A 411 -6.69 -6.13 -10.72
C ASN A 411 -7.19 -7.50 -10.24
N TRP A 412 -6.92 -7.84 -8.98
CA TRP A 412 -7.39 -9.08 -8.35
C TRP A 412 -8.84 -9.03 -7.84
N GLY A 413 -9.57 -7.93 -8.09
CA GLY A 413 -10.98 -7.82 -7.74
C GLY A 413 -11.24 -7.23 -6.35
N VAL A 414 -10.23 -6.69 -5.66
CA VAL A 414 -10.48 -5.89 -4.45
C VAL A 414 -11.18 -4.60 -4.88
N ARG A 415 -12.39 -4.39 -4.36
CA ARG A 415 -13.22 -3.22 -4.67
C ARG A 415 -13.42 -2.29 -3.49
N TRP A 416 -13.19 -2.77 -2.27
CA TRP A 416 -13.44 -1.99 -1.05
C TRP A 416 -12.30 -2.11 -0.06
N VAL A 417 -11.93 -0.96 0.50
CA VAL A 417 -11.03 -0.84 1.64
C VAL A 417 -11.76 -0.15 2.79
N PHE A 418 -11.67 -0.74 3.99
CA PHE A 418 -12.18 -0.16 5.23
C PHE A 418 -11.01 0.18 6.14
N GLY A 419 -10.95 1.37 6.72
CA GLY A 419 -9.82 1.64 7.59
C GLY A 419 -9.70 3.04 8.17
N MET A 420 -8.57 3.23 8.84
CA MET A 420 -8.15 4.52 9.40
C MET A 420 -6.83 4.93 8.74
N VAL A 421 -6.80 6.17 8.24
CA VAL A 421 -5.57 6.80 7.75
C VAL A 421 -4.83 7.41 8.93
N GLY A 422 -3.52 7.22 8.98
CA GLY A 422 -2.66 7.87 9.97
C GLY A 422 -1.19 7.73 9.62
N HIS A 423 -0.33 8.29 10.47
CA HIS A 423 1.08 8.55 10.14
C HIS A 423 1.79 7.40 9.40
N SER A 424 1.68 6.18 9.92
CA SER A 424 2.47 5.06 9.41
C SER A 424 1.91 4.38 8.16
N ASN A 425 0.83 4.89 7.56
CA ASN A 425 0.23 4.30 6.34
C ASN A 425 -0.10 5.34 5.26
N LEU A 426 0.45 6.55 5.38
CA LEU A 426 0.09 7.68 4.52
C LEU A 426 0.42 7.43 3.03
N GLY A 427 1.56 6.81 2.73
CA GLY A 427 1.93 6.51 1.33
C GLY A 427 0.97 5.51 0.69
N LEU A 428 0.61 4.44 1.43
CA LEU A 428 -0.38 3.47 0.97
C LEU A 428 -1.79 4.09 0.88
N ALA A 429 -2.18 4.90 1.85
CA ALA A 429 -3.47 5.60 1.84
C ALA A 429 -3.61 6.52 0.62
N ASP A 430 -2.53 7.19 0.22
CA ASP A 430 -2.51 8.06 -0.94
C ASP A 430 -2.62 7.28 -2.27
N ALA A 431 -1.96 6.13 -2.38
CA ALA A 431 -2.14 5.21 -3.51
C ALA A 431 -3.59 4.69 -3.62
N LEU A 432 -4.20 4.33 -2.48
CA LEU A 432 -5.60 3.92 -2.44
C LEU A 432 -6.54 5.09 -2.80
N ARG A 433 -6.26 6.31 -2.32
CA ARG A 433 -7.02 7.53 -2.70
C ARG A 433 -7.03 7.71 -4.21
N ARG A 434 -5.89 7.58 -4.88
CA ARG A 434 -5.82 7.68 -6.36
C ARG A 434 -6.73 6.65 -7.05
N ARG A 435 -6.81 5.40 -6.55
CA ARG A 435 -7.75 4.38 -7.07
C ARG A 435 -9.22 4.71 -6.79
N THR A 436 -9.49 5.43 -5.70
CA THR A 436 -10.85 5.90 -5.41
C THR A 436 -11.28 7.03 -6.34
N GLU A 437 -10.36 7.92 -6.72
CA GLU A 437 -10.63 9.03 -7.64
C GLU A 437 -10.91 8.56 -9.07
N THR A 438 -10.33 7.42 -9.47
CA THR A 438 -10.64 6.77 -10.76
C THR A 438 -11.92 5.93 -10.71
N GLY A 439 -12.49 5.70 -9.52
CA GLY A 439 -13.68 4.87 -9.32
C GLY A 439 -13.42 3.36 -9.37
N GLU A 440 -12.15 2.93 -9.39
CA GLU A 440 -11.76 1.51 -9.41
C GLU A 440 -11.90 0.84 -8.03
N LEU A 441 -11.86 1.64 -6.96
CA LEU A 441 -11.90 1.22 -5.57
C LEU A 441 -12.80 2.15 -4.73
N GLY A 442 -13.54 1.61 -3.78
CA GLY A 442 -14.27 2.36 -2.75
C GLY A 442 -13.54 2.33 -1.41
N TYR A 443 -13.58 3.45 -0.67
CA TYR A 443 -12.95 3.55 0.65
C TYR A 443 -13.95 4.01 1.72
N VAL A 444 -14.01 3.27 2.83
CA VAL A 444 -14.83 3.59 3.99
C VAL A 444 -13.93 3.86 5.19
N GLY A 445 -13.86 5.15 5.58
CA GLY A 445 -13.18 5.58 6.80
C GLY A 445 -14.04 5.30 8.03
N ILE A 446 -13.53 4.48 8.94
CA ILE A 446 -14.27 3.98 10.13
C ILE A 446 -13.94 4.76 11.42
N ARG A 447 -14.61 4.43 12.53
CA ARG A 447 -14.27 4.94 13.88
C ARG A 447 -13.35 4.03 14.67
N HIS A 448 -13.44 2.71 14.48
CA HIS A 448 -12.58 1.72 15.13
C HIS A 448 -12.12 0.65 14.13
N GLU A 449 -10.86 0.24 14.15
CA GLU A 449 -10.31 -0.70 13.16
C GLU A 449 -10.97 -2.09 13.24
N GLY A 450 -11.35 -2.55 14.43
CA GLY A 450 -12.17 -3.76 14.59
C GLY A 450 -13.48 -3.74 13.77
N ALA A 451 -14.09 -2.56 13.56
CA ALA A 451 -15.24 -2.42 12.69
C ALA A 451 -14.89 -2.64 11.20
N ALA A 452 -13.72 -2.16 10.76
CA ALA A 452 -13.20 -2.47 9.41
C ALA A 452 -12.99 -3.98 9.23
N ALA A 453 -12.39 -4.66 10.22
CA ALA A 453 -12.14 -6.09 10.15
C ALA A 453 -13.43 -6.92 10.05
N PHE A 454 -14.47 -6.58 10.83
CA PHE A 454 -15.77 -7.26 10.72
C PHE A 454 -16.53 -6.92 9.43
N ALA A 455 -16.42 -5.69 8.91
CA ALA A 455 -16.99 -5.33 7.61
C ALA A 455 -16.35 -6.16 6.48
N VAL A 456 -15.02 -6.27 6.47
CA VAL A 456 -14.28 -7.11 5.51
C VAL A 456 -14.65 -8.58 5.66
N SER A 457 -14.73 -9.08 6.90
CA SER A 457 -15.17 -10.45 7.18
C SER A 457 -16.56 -10.72 6.58
N ALA A 458 -17.54 -9.84 6.82
CA ALA A 458 -18.89 -9.98 6.32
C ALA A 458 -18.97 -9.89 4.78
N TYR A 459 -18.22 -8.97 4.17
CA TYR A 459 -18.10 -8.85 2.71
C TYR A 459 -17.57 -10.16 2.11
N GLY A 460 -16.51 -10.73 2.68
CA GLY A 460 -15.94 -12.00 2.23
C GLY A 460 -16.90 -13.20 2.42
N LYS A 461 -17.64 -13.25 3.53
CA LYS A 461 -18.68 -14.28 3.75
C LYS A 461 -19.78 -14.21 2.69
N LEU A 462 -20.23 -12.99 2.37
CA LEU A 462 -21.30 -12.73 1.43
C LEU A 462 -20.89 -13.02 -0.02
N THR A 463 -19.78 -12.42 -0.47
CA THR A 463 -19.40 -12.39 -1.90
C THR A 463 -18.44 -13.50 -2.29
N GLY A 464 -17.72 -14.10 -1.33
CA GLY A 464 -16.60 -14.99 -1.62
C GLY A 464 -15.38 -14.27 -2.24
N ARG A 465 -15.39 -12.93 -2.30
CA ARG A 465 -14.31 -12.08 -2.82
C ARG A 465 -13.63 -11.33 -1.67
N PRO A 466 -12.32 -11.04 -1.75
CA PRO A 466 -11.62 -10.30 -0.71
C PRO A 466 -12.01 -8.81 -0.72
N ALA A 467 -12.14 -8.24 0.48
CA ALA A 467 -12.00 -6.82 0.75
C ALA A 467 -10.78 -6.60 1.66
N ALA A 468 -10.35 -5.35 1.80
CA ALA A 468 -9.14 -5.02 2.55
C ALA A 468 -9.40 -4.10 3.76
N CYS A 469 -8.64 -4.32 4.83
CA CYS A 469 -8.53 -3.41 5.96
C CYS A 469 -7.29 -2.53 5.81
N LEU A 470 -7.36 -1.24 6.17
CA LEU A 470 -6.21 -0.35 6.32
C LEU A 470 -6.08 0.12 7.77
N ALA A 471 -4.91 -0.07 8.38
CA ALA A 471 -4.63 0.39 9.74
C ALA A 471 -3.20 0.93 9.88
N ILE A 472 -2.97 1.73 10.92
CA ILE A 472 -1.64 2.19 11.32
C ILE A 472 -0.88 1.11 12.10
N ALA A 473 0.41 1.36 12.36
CA ALA A 473 1.25 0.55 13.22
C ALA A 473 0.71 0.51 14.67
N GLY A 474 1.18 -0.46 15.45
CA GLY A 474 0.87 -0.57 16.86
C GLY A 474 -0.64 -0.76 17.12
N PRO A 475 -1.31 0.18 17.81
CA PRO A 475 -2.70 0.01 18.25
C PRO A 475 -3.68 -0.27 17.11
N GLY A 476 -3.54 0.42 15.98
CA GLY A 476 -4.46 0.26 14.85
C GLY A 476 -4.43 -1.16 14.28
N ALA A 477 -3.23 -1.70 14.05
CA ALA A 477 -3.05 -3.09 13.63
C ALA A 477 -3.62 -4.07 14.67
N THR A 478 -3.33 -3.89 15.97
CA THR A 478 -3.84 -4.81 16.99
C THR A 478 -5.37 -4.80 17.12
N ASN A 479 -6.02 -3.67 16.87
CA ASN A 479 -7.48 -3.55 16.88
C ASN A 479 -8.17 -4.36 15.77
N LEU A 480 -7.47 -4.75 14.70
CA LEU A 480 -8.01 -5.58 13.62
C LEU A 480 -8.16 -7.06 14.02
N LEU A 481 -7.37 -7.55 14.99
CA LEU A 481 -7.16 -8.98 15.21
C LEU A 481 -8.45 -9.77 15.46
N THR A 482 -9.38 -9.26 16.26
CA THR A 482 -10.63 -9.99 16.57
C THR A 482 -11.51 -10.19 15.33
N GLY A 483 -11.70 -9.15 14.52
CA GLY A 483 -12.49 -9.26 13.29
C GLY A 483 -11.80 -10.08 12.21
N LEU A 484 -10.46 -10.07 12.15
CA LEU A 484 -9.70 -10.93 11.26
C LEU A 484 -9.70 -12.39 11.71
N TRP A 485 -9.74 -12.66 13.02
CA TRP A 485 -9.97 -14.00 13.55
C TRP A 485 -11.32 -14.53 13.09
N ASP A 486 -12.36 -13.70 13.16
CA ASP A 486 -13.69 -14.03 12.64
C ASP A 486 -13.62 -14.39 11.15
N ALA A 487 -12.97 -13.57 10.32
CA ALA A 487 -12.79 -13.87 8.90
C ALA A 487 -12.07 -15.21 8.69
N ASN A 488 -10.97 -15.45 9.39
CA ASN A 488 -10.16 -16.66 9.21
C ASN A 488 -10.93 -17.94 9.62
N VAL A 489 -11.56 -17.96 10.79
CA VAL A 489 -12.26 -19.17 11.28
C VAL A 489 -13.60 -19.40 10.57
N ASP A 490 -14.24 -18.34 10.05
CA ASP A 490 -15.43 -18.48 9.22
C ASP A 490 -15.14 -18.70 7.74
N ARG A 491 -13.86 -18.77 7.37
CA ARG A 491 -13.38 -19.02 6.01
C ARG A 491 -13.80 -17.93 5.02
N ALA A 492 -13.61 -16.67 5.41
CA ALA A 492 -13.88 -15.49 4.61
C ALA A 492 -12.56 -14.91 4.04
N PRO A 493 -12.46 -14.68 2.72
CA PRO A 493 -11.28 -14.05 2.13
C PRO A 493 -11.17 -12.59 2.60
N ALA A 494 -10.02 -12.24 3.19
CA ALA A 494 -9.76 -10.92 3.75
C ALA A 494 -8.29 -10.53 3.57
N ILE A 495 -8.02 -9.24 3.40
CA ILE A 495 -6.66 -8.71 3.33
C ILE A 495 -6.48 -7.64 4.41
N ALA A 496 -5.41 -7.73 5.20
CA ALA A 496 -5.00 -6.71 6.15
C ALA A 496 -3.80 -5.95 5.59
N LEU A 497 -3.90 -4.62 5.55
CA LEU A 497 -2.83 -3.72 5.14
C LEU A 497 -2.49 -2.84 6.35
N THR A 498 -1.33 -3.05 6.95
CA THR A 498 -0.93 -2.35 8.17
C THR A 498 0.33 -1.54 7.95
N GLY A 499 0.32 -0.28 8.38
CA GLY A 499 1.54 0.50 8.51
C GLY A 499 2.50 -0.09 9.54
N GLN A 500 3.78 0.28 9.44
CA GLN A 500 4.84 -0.08 10.38
C GLN A 500 5.84 1.07 10.48
N VAL A 501 6.48 1.20 11.64
CA VAL A 501 7.61 2.13 11.80
C VAL A 501 8.72 1.82 10.78
N GLN A 502 9.62 2.77 10.56
CA GLN A 502 10.71 2.57 9.61
C GLN A 502 11.53 1.31 9.92
N SER A 503 11.92 0.55 8.89
CA SER A 503 12.57 -0.75 9.09
C SER A 503 13.87 -0.65 9.90
N GLN A 504 14.60 0.47 9.77
CA GLN A 504 15.86 0.74 10.47
C GLN A 504 15.74 0.88 12.00
N VAL A 505 14.55 1.14 12.54
CA VAL A 505 14.33 1.29 13.98
C VAL A 505 13.72 0.05 14.65
N LEU A 506 13.35 -0.98 13.87
CA LEU A 506 12.83 -2.23 14.40
C LEU A 506 13.82 -2.88 15.37
N GLY A 507 13.30 -3.45 16.45
CA GLY A 507 14.03 -4.07 17.55
C GLY A 507 14.55 -3.09 18.61
N ARG A 508 14.34 -1.78 18.43
CA ARG A 508 14.84 -0.74 19.37
C ARG A 508 13.77 -0.25 20.35
N GLY A 509 12.52 -0.69 20.21
CA GLY A 509 11.40 -0.25 21.04
C GLY A 509 10.92 1.15 20.64
N ALA A 510 10.86 1.41 19.33
CA ALA A 510 10.32 2.66 18.81
C ALA A 510 8.85 2.83 19.20
N PHE A 511 8.38 4.09 19.25
CA PHE A 511 6.98 4.37 19.55
C PHE A 511 6.05 3.68 18.54
N GLN A 512 5.05 2.95 19.03
CA GLN A 512 4.12 2.13 18.24
C GLN A 512 4.73 0.91 17.51
N GLU A 513 5.98 0.56 17.78
CA GLU A 513 6.59 -0.67 17.25
C GLU A 513 5.95 -1.93 17.85
N ILE A 514 5.51 -2.84 16.97
CA ILE A 514 5.10 -4.21 17.32
C ILE A 514 5.63 -5.14 16.22
N ASP A 515 6.08 -6.34 16.59
CA ASP A 515 6.32 -7.42 15.63
C ASP A 515 4.98 -7.90 15.03
N LEU A 516 4.58 -7.25 13.95
CA LEU A 516 3.27 -7.46 13.32
C LEU A 516 3.19 -8.82 12.62
N GLU A 517 4.28 -9.35 12.07
CA GLU A 517 4.26 -10.68 11.46
C GLU A 517 4.05 -11.76 12.52
N ALA A 518 4.72 -11.67 13.67
CA ALA A 518 4.48 -12.59 14.79
C ALA A 518 3.07 -12.42 15.38
N ALA A 519 2.59 -11.18 15.55
CA ALA A 519 1.26 -10.90 16.07
C ALA A 519 0.15 -11.46 15.16
N TYR A 520 0.36 -11.42 13.83
CA TYR A 520 -0.60 -11.92 12.86
C TYR A 520 -0.43 -13.39 12.49
N GLY A 521 0.70 -14.02 12.83
CA GLY A 521 0.99 -15.40 12.45
C GLY A 521 -0.04 -16.45 12.90
N GLY A 522 -0.84 -16.15 13.93
CA GLY A 522 -1.97 -16.99 14.34
C GLY A 522 -3.25 -16.78 13.51
N VAL A 523 -3.47 -15.59 12.98
CA VAL A 523 -4.72 -15.20 12.29
C VAL A 523 -4.59 -15.21 10.77
N ALA A 524 -3.42 -14.86 10.24
CA ALA A 524 -3.15 -14.77 8.81
C ALA A 524 -2.57 -16.08 8.28
N GLN A 525 -3.10 -16.55 7.14
CA GLN A 525 -2.57 -17.69 6.40
C GLN A 525 -1.34 -17.31 5.55
N PHE A 526 -1.17 -16.00 5.32
CA PHE A 526 -0.02 -15.40 4.67
C PHE A 526 0.23 -14.04 5.32
N SER A 527 1.44 -13.79 5.76
CA SER A 527 1.88 -12.52 6.32
C SER A 527 3.26 -12.21 5.75
N ALA A 528 3.48 -10.97 5.32
CA ALA A 528 4.79 -10.53 4.83
C ALA A 528 4.96 -9.02 5.01
N SER A 529 6.17 -8.60 5.40
CA SER A 529 6.59 -7.20 5.29
C SER A 529 6.99 -6.85 3.85
N VAL A 530 6.53 -5.68 3.39
CA VAL A 530 6.98 -5.06 2.15
C VAL A 530 8.29 -4.36 2.45
N LEU A 531 9.39 -4.88 1.92
CA LEU A 531 10.75 -4.37 2.13
C LEU A 531 11.25 -3.64 0.88
N HIS A 532 12.39 -2.94 1.00
CA HIS A 532 12.93 -2.08 -0.06
C HIS A 532 13.17 -2.78 -1.42
N ASP A 533 13.54 -4.06 -1.38
CA ASP A 533 13.91 -4.94 -2.50
C ASP A 533 12.79 -5.93 -2.84
N SER A 534 11.61 -5.76 -2.27
CA SER A 534 10.48 -6.64 -2.53
C SER A 534 9.99 -6.54 -3.96
N HIS A 535 9.63 -7.69 -4.54
CA HIS A 535 8.83 -7.73 -5.76
C HIS A 535 7.38 -7.34 -5.44
N PHE A 536 7.09 -6.03 -5.40
CA PHE A 536 5.83 -5.47 -4.89
C PHE A 536 4.58 -6.13 -5.49
N ALA A 537 4.53 -6.28 -6.82
CA ALA A 537 3.43 -6.95 -7.51
C ALA A 537 3.30 -8.44 -7.13
N GLU A 538 4.42 -9.16 -6.98
CA GLU A 538 4.39 -10.58 -6.61
C GLU A 538 3.91 -10.80 -5.18
N LEU A 539 4.31 -9.95 -4.23
CA LEU A 539 3.79 -10.01 -2.86
C LEU A 539 2.28 -9.77 -2.83
N ALA A 540 1.79 -8.75 -3.54
CA ALA A 540 0.36 -8.49 -3.64
C ALA A 540 -0.41 -9.63 -4.35
N ASN A 541 0.15 -10.19 -5.42
CA ASN A 541 -0.40 -11.38 -6.10
C ASN A 541 -0.55 -12.56 -5.12
N LEU A 542 0.48 -12.83 -4.31
CA LEU A 542 0.44 -13.90 -3.32
C LEU A 542 -0.57 -13.64 -2.21
N ALA A 543 -0.65 -12.41 -1.70
CA ALA A 543 -1.63 -12.03 -0.70
C ALA A 543 -3.07 -12.27 -1.21
N CYS A 544 -3.40 -11.79 -2.42
CA CYS A 544 -4.71 -12.01 -3.03
C CYS A 544 -4.99 -13.50 -3.28
N LYS A 545 -4.05 -14.22 -3.89
CA LYS A 545 -4.18 -15.66 -4.17
C LYS A 545 -4.42 -16.46 -2.90
N ARG A 546 -3.69 -16.17 -1.82
CA ARG A 546 -3.83 -16.82 -0.51
C ARG A 546 -5.16 -16.51 0.15
N ALA A 547 -5.61 -15.25 0.10
CA ALA A 547 -6.91 -14.88 0.64
C ALA A 547 -8.04 -15.62 -0.07
N ILE A 548 -8.01 -15.71 -1.41
CA ILE A 548 -9.06 -16.35 -2.23
C ILE A 548 -9.03 -17.88 -2.08
N LEU A 549 -7.90 -18.53 -2.36
CA LEU A 549 -7.83 -20.00 -2.34
C LEU A 549 -7.88 -20.56 -0.92
N GLY A 550 -7.17 -19.89 0.00
CA GLY A 550 -7.17 -20.24 1.41
C GLY A 550 -8.45 -19.85 2.14
N ARG A 551 -9.28 -18.99 1.53
CA ARG A 551 -10.51 -18.43 2.11
C ARG A 551 -10.26 -17.94 3.53
N GLY A 552 -9.32 -17.03 3.67
CA GLY A 552 -8.89 -16.54 4.98
C GLY A 552 -8.14 -15.23 4.87
N VAL A 553 -7.38 -14.92 5.91
CA VAL A 553 -6.71 -13.63 6.03
C VAL A 553 -5.31 -13.70 5.41
N SER A 554 -5.01 -12.73 4.55
CA SER A 554 -3.65 -12.38 4.16
C SER A 554 -3.27 -11.03 4.78
N HIS A 555 -1.99 -10.81 5.07
CA HIS A 555 -1.50 -9.61 5.74
C HIS A 555 -0.25 -9.09 5.06
N LEU A 556 -0.23 -7.79 4.76
CA LEU A 556 0.94 -7.06 4.27
C LEU A 556 1.27 -5.94 5.25
N VAL A 557 2.55 -5.88 5.65
CA VAL A 557 3.09 -4.87 6.56
C VAL A 557 3.91 -3.85 5.78
N PHE A 558 3.68 -2.55 6.00
CA PHE A 558 4.24 -1.46 5.20
C PHE A 558 5.10 -0.52 6.07
N PRO A 559 6.42 -0.72 6.15
CA PRO A 559 7.34 0.25 6.75
C PRO A 559 7.22 1.63 6.07
N ASP A 560 7.29 2.70 6.86
CA ASP A 560 7.07 4.08 6.41
C ASP A 560 7.88 4.47 5.16
N GLU A 561 9.18 4.16 5.14
CA GLU A 561 10.09 4.53 4.07
C GLU A 561 9.89 3.72 2.78
N VAL A 562 9.29 2.53 2.88
CA VAL A 562 9.09 1.64 1.73
C VAL A 562 7.89 2.07 0.89
N GLN A 563 6.87 2.66 1.53
CA GLN A 563 5.60 2.98 0.89
C GLN A 563 5.75 3.91 -0.33
N THR A 564 6.71 4.82 -0.30
CA THR A 564 6.93 5.83 -1.35
C THR A 564 8.19 5.58 -2.17
N LEU A 565 8.72 4.34 -2.16
CA LEU A 565 9.87 4.00 -3.01
C LEU A 565 9.49 4.11 -4.49
N PRO A 566 10.26 4.84 -5.32
CA PRO A 566 9.98 4.96 -6.75
C PRO A 566 9.95 3.60 -7.45
N ALA A 567 8.90 3.35 -8.24
CA ALA A 567 8.71 2.13 -9.01
C ALA A 567 8.10 2.42 -10.40
N PRO A 568 8.74 3.29 -11.23
CA PRO A 568 8.16 3.76 -12.49
C PRO A 568 7.93 2.63 -13.50
N ASP A 569 8.82 1.63 -13.53
CA ASP A 569 8.80 0.55 -14.52
C ASP A 569 8.13 -0.74 -14.02
N ALA A 570 7.68 -0.79 -12.76
CA ALA A 570 7.21 -2.02 -12.13
C ALA A 570 5.75 -2.36 -12.52
N ALA A 571 5.50 -3.28 -13.45
CA ALA A 571 4.12 -3.63 -13.82
C ALA A 571 3.30 -4.19 -12.64
N ALA A 572 2.02 -3.79 -12.53
CA ALA A 572 1.10 -4.37 -11.58
C ALA A 572 0.72 -5.81 -11.96
N GLY A 573 0.48 -6.63 -10.94
CA GLY A 573 0.10 -8.03 -11.09
C GLY A 573 -1.39 -8.22 -11.39
N THR A 574 -1.73 -9.41 -11.88
CA THR A 574 -3.11 -9.79 -12.25
C THR A 574 -3.35 -11.28 -11.94
N PRO A 575 -4.61 -11.76 -11.84
CA PRO A 575 -4.91 -13.16 -11.53
C PRO A 575 -4.68 -14.15 -12.70
N GLU A 576 -4.51 -13.67 -13.94
CA GLU A 576 -4.34 -14.50 -15.13
C GLU A 576 -3.11 -15.42 -15.02
N GLY A 577 -3.32 -16.71 -15.30
CA GLY A 577 -2.27 -17.73 -15.17
C GLY A 577 -1.91 -18.09 -13.73
N ARG A 578 -2.57 -17.51 -12.71
CA ARG A 578 -2.27 -17.75 -11.29
C ARG A 578 -3.37 -18.50 -10.55
N MET A 579 -4.58 -18.53 -11.07
CA MET A 579 -5.73 -19.21 -10.46
C MET A 579 -5.99 -20.56 -11.14
N PRO A 580 -6.18 -21.65 -10.37
CA PRO A 580 -6.63 -22.93 -10.92
C PRO A 580 -8.11 -22.88 -11.26
N ASP A 581 -8.59 -23.83 -12.06
CA ASP A 581 -10.02 -24.12 -12.16
C ASP A 581 -10.50 -24.72 -10.83
N LEU A 582 -11.56 -24.15 -10.26
CA LEU A 582 -12.13 -24.56 -8.98
C LEU A 582 -13.23 -25.62 -9.14
N HIS A 583 -13.70 -25.90 -10.36
CA HIS A 583 -14.72 -26.91 -10.66
C HIS A 583 -14.15 -28.33 -10.69
N THR A 584 -13.61 -28.78 -9.57
CA THR A 584 -12.98 -30.11 -9.47
C THR A 584 -14.02 -31.20 -9.25
N ALA A 585 -14.09 -32.18 -10.16
CA ALA A 585 -14.93 -33.36 -10.01
C ALA A 585 -14.35 -34.36 -8.98
N PRO A 586 -15.20 -35.14 -8.27
CA PRO A 586 -14.74 -36.19 -7.39
C PRO A 586 -14.12 -37.37 -8.16
N SER A 587 -13.36 -38.20 -7.46
CA SER A 587 -12.86 -39.46 -8.07
C SER A 587 -14.04 -40.36 -8.46
N PRO A 588 -13.95 -41.11 -9.58
CA PRO A 588 -15.01 -42.04 -9.98
C PRO A 588 -15.38 -43.03 -8.87
N ALA A 589 -14.39 -43.56 -8.15
CA ALA A 589 -14.63 -44.50 -7.06
C ALA A 589 -15.40 -43.88 -5.87
N SER A 590 -15.06 -42.64 -5.47
CA SER A 590 -15.79 -41.92 -4.42
C SER A 590 -17.21 -41.59 -4.85
N LEU A 591 -17.40 -41.21 -6.11
CA LEU A 591 -18.73 -40.94 -6.68
C LEU A 591 -19.58 -42.21 -6.74
N ASP A 592 -19.01 -43.33 -7.20
CA ASP A 592 -19.70 -44.62 -7.26
C ASP A 592 -20.13 -45.10 -5.86
N ALA A 593 -19.24 -44.98 -4.87
CA ALA A 593 -19.57 -45.31 -3.48
C ALA A 593 -20.69 -44.41 -2.90
N ALA A 594 -20.71 -43.13 -3.28
CA ALA A 594 -21.78 -42.21 -2.87
C ALA A 594 -23.12 -42.56 -3.53
N VAL A 595 -23.10 -42.96 -4.81
CA VAL A 595 -24.30 -43.44 -5.52
C VAL A 595 -24.81 -44.74 -4.89
N GLU A 596 -23.96 -45.74 -4.66
CA GLU A 596 -24.32 -47.01 -4.00
C GLU A 596 -24.93 -46.77 -2.60
N ALA A 597 -24.33 -45.85 -1.84
CA ALA A 597 -24.85 -45.46 -0.53
C ALA A 597 -26.25 -44.82 -0.60
N LEU A 598 -26.51 -44.00 -1.61
CA LEU A 598 -27.82 -43.36 -1.83
C LEU A 598 -28.84 -44.34 -2.43
N GLU A 599 -28.43 -45.29 -3.28
CA GLU A 599 -29.28 -46.36 -3.81
C GLU A 599 -29.88 -47.24 -2.71
N ALA A 600 -29.13 -47.44 -1.62
CA ALA A 600 -29.58 -48.21 -0.46
C ALA A 600 -30.48 -47.42 0.52
N ALA A 601 -30.78 -46.15 0.26
CA ALA A 601 -31.61 -45.30 1.11
C ALA A 601 -33.07 -45.29 0.64
N GLU A 602 -34.01 -45.28 1.59
CA GLU A 602 -35.44 -45.06 1.34
C GLU A 602 -35.86 -43.63 1.71
N ARG A 603 -35.24 -43.05 2.76
CA ARG A 603 -35.57 -41.76 3.35
C ARG A 603 -34.33 -40.87 3.56
N PRO A 604 -33.59 -40.53 2.49
CA PRO A 604 -32.44 -39.65 2.62
C PRO A 604 -32.85 -38.24 3.03
N VAL A 605 -31.94 -37.50 3.66
CA VAL A 605 -32.06 -36.07 3.95
C VAL A 605 -30.77 -35.36 3.55
N ILE A 606 -30.91 -34.20 2.91
CA ILE A 606 -29.78 -33.31 2.59
C ILE A 606 -29.55 -32.36 3.77
N ILE A 607 -28.31 -32.24 4.23
CA ILE A 607 -27.89 -31.23 5.20
C ILE A 607 -26.93 -30.25 4.51
N VAL A 608 -27.36 -29.00 4.38
CA VAL A 608 -26.61 -27.92 3.73
C VAL A 608 -25.85 -27.09 4.76
N GLY A 609 -24.53 -27.07 4.63
CA GLY A 609 -23.65 -26.14 5.31
C GLY A 609 -23.39 -24.86 4.52
N HIS A 610 -22.76 -23.87 5.16
CA HIS A 610 -22.45 -22.59 4.50
C HIS A 610 -21.44 -22.74 3.33
N GLY A 611 -20.66 -23.83 3.31
CA GLY A 611 -19.75 -24.13 2.20
C GLY A 611 -20.48 -24.38 0.87
N ALA A 612 -21.75 -24.77 0.92
CA ALA A 612 -22.58 -25.08 -0.24
C ALA A 612 -23.38 -23.89 -0.80
N ARG A 613 -23.23 -22.68 -0.22
CA ARG A 613 -24.07 -21.50 -0.55
C ARG A 613 -24.06 -21.10 -2.03
N PHE A 614 -22.96 -21.36 -2.74
CA PHE A 614 -22.83 -21.05 -4.17
C PHE A 614 -23.27 -22.19 -5.09
N ALA A 615 -23.71 -23.32 -4.54
CA ALA A 615 -24.16 -24.52 -5.26
C ALA A 615 -25.65 -24.84 -5.00
N MET A 616 -26.42 -23.88 -4.47
CA MET A 616 -27.80 -24.14 -4.05
C MET A 616 -28.73 -24.47 -5.22
N ALA A 617 -28.48 -23.95 -6.42
CA ALA A 617 -29.29 -24.26 -7.60
C ALA A 617 -29.24 -25.76 -7.94
N GLU A 618 -28.05 -26.35 -7.92
CA GLU A 618 -27.82 -27.77 -8.15
C GLU A 618 -28.43 -28.63 -7.03
N ILE A 619 -28.28 -28.18 -5.78
CA ILE A 619 -28.79 -28.88 -4.59
C ILE A 619 -30.32 -28.90 -4.57
N VAL A 620 -30.97 -27.76 -4.84
CA VAL A 620 -32.44 -27.68 -4.92
C VAL A 620 -32.94 -28.55 -6.07
N ALA A 621 -32.28 -28.53 -7.23
CA ALA A 621 -32.68 -29.36 -8.36
C ALA A 621 -32.55 -30.87 -8.08
N LEU A 622 -31.53 -31.30 -7.32
CA LEU A 622 -31.42 -32.67 -6.83
C LEU A 622 -32.56 -32.99 -5.85
N ALA A 623 -32.80 -32.10 -4.88
CA ALA A 623 -33.82 -32.29 -3.86
C ALA A 623 -35.23 -32.42 -4.48
N GLU A 624 -35.59 -31.55 -5.41
CA GLU A 624 -36.89 -31.55 -6.08
C GLU A 624 -37.10 -32.78 -6.96
N GLU A 625 -36.07 -33.21 -7.70
CA GLU A 625 -36.20 -34.36 -8.61
C GLU A 625 -36.45 -35.68 -7.87
N PHE A 626 -35.88 -35.82 -6.67
CA PHE A 626 -35.96 -37.05 -5.89
C PHE A 626 -36.76 -36.91 -4.58
N ASN A 627 -37.45 -35.78 -4.38
CA ASN A 627 -38.25 -35.45 -3.20
C ASN A 627 -37.49 -35.55 -1.86
N ILE A 628 -36.23 -35.12 -1.84
CA ILE A 628 -35.35 -35.21 -0.66
C ILE A 628 -35.51 -33.97 0.22
N PRO A 629 -35.90 -34.09 1.50
CA PRO A 629 -35.95 -32.96 2.41
C PRO A 629 -34.58 -32.31 2.60
N VAL A 630 -34.56 -30.99 2.72
CA VAL A 630 -33.36 -30.17 2.87
C VAL A 630 -33.36 -29.45 4.21
N VAL A 631 -32.33 -29.74 5.00
CA VAL A 631 -32.06 -29.15 6.31
C VAL A 631 -30.84 -28.24 6.19
N THR A 632 -30.83 -27.13 6.92
CA THR A 632 -29.70 -26.19 6.92
C THR A 632 -28.95 -26.19 8.25
N THR A 633 -27.64 -25.98 8.20
CA THR A 633 -26.91 -25.46 9.37
C THR A 633 -27.35 -24.02 9.64
N PHE A 634 -27.08 -23.49 10.85
CA PHE A 634 -27.51 -22.12 11.15
C PHE A 634 -26.85 -21.06 10.26
N LYS A 635 -25.55 -21.21 9.93
CA LYS A 635 -24.86 -20.34 8.95
C LYS A 635 -25.41 -20.47 7.52
N ALA A 636 -26.17 -21.51 7.22
CA ALA A 636 -26.82 -21.75 5.93
C ALA A 636 -28.33 -21.44 5.97
N LYS A 637 -28.83 -20.80 7.04
CA LYS A 637 -30.22 -20.35 7.09
C LYS A 637 -30.52 -19.43 5.91
N GLY A 638 -31.69 -19.62 5.29
CA GLY A 638 -32.15 -18.83 4.14
C GLY A 638 -31.56 -19.26 2.79
N GLN A 639 -30.65 -20.24 2.76
CA GLN A 639 -30.18 -20.84 1.50
C GLN A 639 -31.27 -21.65 0.80
N ILE A 640 -32.21 -22.21 1.57
CA ILE A 640 -33.50 -22.69 1.08
C ILE A 640 -34.60 -22.07 1.95
N SER A 641 -35.70 -21.70 1.31
CA SER A 641 -36.84 -21.08 1.99
C SER A 641 -37.51 -22.05 2.96
N ASP A 642 -37.86 -21.56 4.15
CA ASP A 642 -38.69 -22.27 5.15
C ASP A 642 -40.13 -22.49 4.63
N ALA A 643 -40.51 -21.84 3.52
CA ALA A 643 -41.77 -22.08 2.81
C ALA A 643 -41.64 -23.08 1.65
N HIS A 644 -40.43 -23.53 1.33
CA HIS A 644 -40.21 -24.53 0.28
C HIS A 644 -40.81 -25.88 0.70
N PRO A 645 -41.48 -26.66 -0.19
CA PRO A 645 -42.10 -27.94 0.16
C PRO A 645 -41.14 -28.99 0.75
N LEU A 646 -39.84 -28.84 0.50
CA LEU A 646 -38.77 -29.68 1.03
C LEU A 646 -37.89 -28.97 2.07
N GLY A 647 -38.11 -27.68 2.35
CA GLY A 647 -37.32 -26.92 3.30
C GLY A 647 -37.70 -27.26 4.74
N CYS A 648 -36.74 -27.71 5.54
CA CYS A 648 -36.98 -28.19 6.91
C CYS A 648 -36.46 -27.22 7.99
N GLY A 649 -35.87 -26.09 7.59
CA GLY A 649 -35.31 -25.11 8.49
C GLY A 649 -33.93 -25.47 9.04
N VAL A 650 -33.61 -24.88 10.19
CA VAL A 650 -32.27 -24.93 10.79
C VAL A 650 -32.16 -26.09 11.76
N LEU A 651 -31.07 -26.86 11.68
CA LEU A 651 -30.74 -27.91 12.63
C LEU A 651 -29.93 -27.39 13.81
N GLY A 652 -30.19 -27.94 15.00
CA GLY A 652 -29.34 -27.79 16.18
C GLY A 652 -29.92 -26.88 17.26
N ARG A 653 -29.05 -26.41 18.16
CA ARG A 653 -29.43 -25.69 19.39
C ARG A 653 -30.19 -24.39 19.13
N SER A 654 -29.95 -23.76 17.99
CA SER A 654 -30.62 -22.52 17.54
C SER A 654 -31.64 -22.78 16.44
N GLY A 655 -31.96 -24.05 16.17
CA GLY A 655 -32.77 -24.51 15.05
C GLY A 655 -34.23 -24.77 15.40
N THR A 656 -34.98 -25.34 14.46
CA THR A 656 -36.40 -25.71 14.61
C THR A 656 -36.56 -27.21 14.91
N PRO A 657 -37.66 -27.63 15.58
CA PRO A 657 -37.95 -29.05 15.78
C PRO A 657 -38.18 -29.80 14.45
N VAL A 658 -38.56 -29.07 13.40
CA VAL A 658 -38.78 -29.61 12.04
C VAL A 658 -37.49 -30.25 11.52
N ALA A 659 -36.38 -29.51 11.51
CA ALA A 659 -35.08 -30.02 11.08
C ALA A 659 -34.60 -31.23 11.90
N SER A 660 -34.76 -31.17 13.23
CA SER A 660 -34.39 -32.27 14.12
C SER A 660 -35.21 -33.53 13.87
N TRP A 661 -36.49 -33.40 13.51
CA TRP A 661 -37.33 -34.55 13.14
C TRP A 661 -36.77 -35.24 11.90
N PHE A 662 -36.54 -34.51 10.81
CA PHE A 662 -36.06 -35.09 9.56
C PHE A 662 -34.68 -35.73 9.68
N MET A 663 -33.76 -35.15 10.45
CA MET A 663 -32.48 -35.81 10.72
C MET A 663 -32.69 -37.16 11.44
N ASN A 664 -33.56 -37.22 12.44
CA ASN A 664 -33.75 -38.44 13.24
C ASN A 664 -34.50 -39.55 12.48
N GLU A 665 -35.48 -39.19 11.66
CA GLU A 665 -36.28 -40.13 10.87
C GLU A 665 -35.63 -40.51 9.52
N SER A 666 -34.49 -39.91 9.18
CA SER A 666 -33.73 -40.30 7.99
C SER A 666 -33.00 -41.63 8.18
N ASP A 667 -32.77 -42.36 7.10
CA ASP A 667 -31.89 -43.53 7.06
C ASP A 667 -30.51 -43.22 6.44
N ARG A 668 -30.38 -42.08 5.76
CA ARG A 668 -29.15 -41.59 5.14
C ARG A 668 -29.05 -40.07 5.20
N LEU A 669 -27.86 -39.57 5.54
CA LEU A 669 -27.55 -38.14 5.47
C LEU A 669 -26.63 -37.85 4.29
N LEU A 670 -27.04 -36.94 3.41
CA LEU A 670 -26.18 -36.32 2.40
C LEU A 670 -25.76 -34.94 2.90
N VAL A 671 -24.54 -34.83 3.44
CA VAL A 671 -24.04 -33.61 4.06
C VAL A 671 -23.14 -32.86 3.09
N LEU A 672 -23.52 -31.63 2.76
CA LEU A 672 -22.88 -30.82 1.71
C LEU A 672 -22.25 -29.57 2.33
N GLY A 673 -20.92 -29.45 2.25
CA GLY A 673 -20.18 -28.24 2.64
C GLY A 673 -20.38 -27.82 4.11
N SER A 674 -20.45 -28.80 5.02
CA SER A 674 -20.69 -28.60 6.44
C SER A 674 -19.50 -29.04 7.28
N SER A 675 -19.25 -28.28 8.34
CA SER A 675 -18.12 -28.42 9.25
C SER A 675 -18.45 -29.18 10.54
N PHE A 676 -19.66 -29.74 10.65
CA PHE A 676 -20.11 -30.58 11.77
C PHE A 676 -19.94 -29.91 13.15
N SER A 677 -20.28 -28.61 13.24
CA SER A 677 -20.28 -27.92 14.54
C SER A 677 -21.20 -28.62 15.55
N ASN A 678 -20.75 -28.72 16.81
CA ASN A 678 -21.57 -29.22 17.92
C ASN A 678 -22.85 -28.40 18.14
N HIS A 679 -22.88 -27.16 17.65
CA HIS A 679 -24.08 -26.32 17.69
C HIS A 679 -25.15 -26.77 16.69
N THR A 680 -24.73 -27.25 15.52
CA THR A 680 -25.62 -27.88 14.54
C THR A 680 -26.05 -29.26 15.05
N GLY A 681 -25.13 -30.05 15.61
CA GLY A 681 -25.45 -31.36 16.17
C GLY A 681 -25.87 -32.38 15.11
N ILE A 682 -25.18 -32.39 13.95
CA ILE A 682 -25.32 -33.49 12.98
C ILE A 682 -24.93 -34.78 13.68
N THR A 683 -25.83 -35.75 13.70
CA THR A 683 -25.60 -36.99 14.43
C THR A 683 -24.55 -37.87 13.75
N SER A 684 -23.71 -38.53 14.57
CA SER A 684 -22.69 -39.47 14.09
C SER A 684 -23.17 -40.91 14.00
N TYR A 685 -24.39 -41.24 14.45
CA TYR A 685 -24.91 -42.61 14.46
C TYR A 685 -25.76 -42.98 13.24
N LYS A 686 -25.91 -42.05 12.28
CA LYS A 686 -26.59 -42.28 11.00
C LYS A 686 -25.53 -42.46 9.90
N PRO A 687 -25.80 -43.28 8.87
CA PRO A 687 -24.95 -43.35 7.69
C PRO A 687 -24.85 -41.98 6.98
N ILE A 688 -23.63 -41.53 6.68
CA ILE A 688 -23.33 -40.21 6.12
C ILE A 688 -22.52 -40.34 4.82
N VAL A 689 -23.03 -39.69 3.76
CA VAL A 689 -22.25 -39.27 2.60
C VAL A 689 -21.88 -37.80 2.83
N GLN A 690 -20.59 -37.50 2.93
CA GLN A 690 -20.11 -36.12 3.11
C GLN A 690 -19.41 -35.65 1.84
N VAL A 691 -19.88 -34.53 1.28
CA VAL A 691 -19.25 -33.86 0.14
C VAL A 691 -18.62 -32.54 0.61
N ASP A 692 -17.34 -32.37 0.35
CA ASP A 692 -16.62 -31.13 0.58
C ASP A 692 -15.45 -30.99 -0.41
N PHE A 693 -15.08 -29.77 -0.77
CA PHE A 693 -13.89 -29.49 -1.59
C PHE A 693 -12.62 -29.33 -0.75
N GLU A 694 -12.75 -29.29 0.58
CA GLU A 694 -11.63 -29.23 1.52
C GLU A 694 -11.33 -30.63 2.07
N ALA A 695 -10.16 -31.17 1.74
CA ALA A 695 -9.78 -32.52 2.15
C ALA A 695 -9.81 -32.70 3.68
N GLU A 696 -9.34 -31.69 4.42
CA GLU A 696 -9.35 -31.74 5.89
C GLU A 696 -10.74 -31.57 6.52
N ALA A 697 -11.78 -31.20 5.75
CA ALA A 697 -13.15 -31.11 6.28
C ALA A 697 -13.81 -32.49 6.35
N LEU A 698 -13.43 -33.41 5.47
CA LEU A 698 -13.98 -34.76 5.40
C LEU A 698 -13.62 -35.56 6.66
N GLY A 699 -14.63 -36.05 7.37
CA GLY A 699 -14.44 -36.85 8.60
C GLY A 699 -13.74 -36.13 9.76
N ARG A 700 -13.62 -34.79 9.72
CA ARG A 700 -12.84 -34.00 10.71
C ARG A 700 -13.28 -34.23 12.16
N ARG A 701 -14.58 -34.37 12.40
CA ARG A 701 -15.16 -34.47 13.75
C ARG A 701 -15.32 -35.91 14.20
N HIS A 702 -15.79 -36.76 13.29
CA HIS A 702 -15.93 -38.20 13.46
C HIS A 702 -15.89 -38.84 12.07
N ALA A 703 -15.67 -40.16 12.03
CA ALA A 703 -15.74 -40.92 10.78
C ALA A 703 -17.10 -40.73 10.09
N VAL A 704 -17.07 -40.76 8.76
CA VAL A 704 -18.24 -40.76 7.87
C VAL A 704 -18.13 -41.95 6.93
N ASP A 705 -19.26 -42.47 6.47
CA ASP A 705 -19.31 -43.70 5.66
C ASP A 705 -18.71 -43.48 4.27
N VAL A 706 -19.06 -42.36 3.63
CA VAL A 706 -18.56 -42.01 2.29
C VAL A 706 -18.04 -40.58 2.27
N PRO A 707 -16.72 -40.36 2.43
CA PRO A 707 -16.11 -39.06 2.20
C PRO A 707 -15.88 -38.82 0.71
N VAL A 708 -16.42 -37.73 0.18
CA VAL A 708 -16.34 -37.34 -1.24
C VAL A 708 -15.64 -35.99 -1.34
N LEU A 709 -14.41 -36.01 -1.85
CA LEU A 709 -13.64 -34.79 -2.15
C LEU A 709 -14.01 -34.28 -3.54
N GLY A 710 -14.59 -33.08 -3.64
CA GLY A 710 -14.95 -32.45 -4.90
C GLY A 710 -15.68 -31.12 -4.70
N GLU A 711 -15.75 -30.32 -5.75
CA GLU A 711 -16.61 -29.14 -5.77
C GLU A 711 -18.08 -29.59 -5.62
N ILE A 712 -18.84 -28.89 -4.77
CA ILE A 712 -20.15 -29.34 -4.29
C ILE A 712 -21.17 -29.35 -5.43
N GLY A 713 -21.24 -28.27 -6.22
CA GLY A 713 -22.15 -28.16 -7.37
C GLY A 713 -21.86 -29.22 -8.43
N VAL A 714 -20.58 -29.40 -8.80
CA VAL A 714 -20.14 -30.44 -9.75
C VAL A 714 -20.50 -31.83 -9.24
N THR A 715 -20.20 -32.13 -7.97
CA THR A 715 -20.49 -33.44 -7.36
C THR A 715 -21.99 -33.70 -7.32
N VAL A 716 -22.80 -32.71 -6.91
CA VAL A 716 -24.27 -32.83 -6.84
C VAL A 716 -24.87 -33.02 -8.23
N GLY A 717 -24.36 -32.33 -9.26
CA GLY A 717 -24.76 -32.53 -10.64
C GLY A 717 -24.51 -33.96 -11.12
N LEU A 718 -23.31 -34.50 -10.86
CA LEU A 718 -22.96 -35.87 -11.20
C LEU A 718 -23.80 -36.90 -10.43
N LEU A 719 -24.03 -36.68 -9.14
CA LEU A 719 -24.93 -37.53 -8.35
C LEU A 719 -26.32 -37.53 -8.97
N ARG A 720 -26.90 -36.36 -9.25
CA ARG A 720 -28.22 -36.22 -9.84
C ARG A 720 -28.36 -37.00 -11.15
N GLU A 721 -27.37 -36.91 -12.05
CA GLU A 721 -27.36 -37.66 -13.31
C GLU A 721 -27.34 -39.17 -13.10
N ARG A 722 -26.51 -39.65 -12.15
CA ARG A 722 -26.37 -41.08 -11.85
C ARG A 722 -27.63 -41.66 -11.21
N LEU A 723 -28.21 -40.95 -10.23
CA LEU A 723 -29.46 -41.37 -9.58
C LEU A 723 -30.63 -41.38 -10.59
N ARG A 724 -30.65 -40.43 -11.54
CA ARG A 724 -31.65 -40.40 -12.63
C ARG A 724 -31.48 -41.60 -13.56
N ALA A 725 -30.24 -41.92 -13.95
CA ALA A 725 -29.95 -43.07 -14.80
C ALA A 725 -30.33 -44.40 -14.12
N ALA A 726 -30.14 -44.49 -12.80
CA ALA A 726 -30.59 -45.61 -11.97
C ALA A 726 -32.11 -45.65 -11.74
N LYS A 727 -32.85 -44.60 -12.14
CA LYS A 727 -34.30 -44.43 -11.95
C LYS A 727 -34.72 -44.58 -10.49
N LEU A 728 -33.91 -44.04 -9.59
CA LEU A 728 -34.21 -44.06 -8.16
C LEU A 728 -35.42 -43.19 -7.84
N ALA A 729 -36.17 -43.63 -6.85
CA ALA A 729 -37.29 -42.90 -6.27
C ALA A 729 -37.27 -43.11 -4.76
N PHE A 730 -37.09 -42.03 -4.00
CA PHE A 730 -37.20 -42.05 -2.55
C PHE A 730 -38.65 -41.81 -2.11
N ILE A 731 -38.93 -42.07 -0.84
CA ILE A 731 -40.22 -41.76 -0.25
C ILE A 731 -40.45 -40.24 -0.31
N ASP A 732 -41.55 -39.82 -0.92
CA ASP A 732 -41.96 -38.43 -0.92
C ASP A 732 -42.37 -38.00 0.49
N GLN A 733 -41.61 -37.08 1.05
CA GLN A 733 -41.74 -36.60 2.43
C GLN A 733 -42.43 -35.23 2.53
N ARG A 734 -42.92 -34.65 1.42
CA ARG A 734 -43.49 -33.27 1.40
C ARG A 734 -44.68 -33.09 2.33
N GLU A 735 -45.59 -34.07 2.41
CA GLU A 735 -46.73 -34.00 3.33
C GLU A 735 -46.29 -33.99 4.80
N GLU A 736 -45.24 -34.75 5.11
CA GLU A 736 -44.65 -34.78 6.45
C GLU A 736 -43.94 -33.46 6.79
N VAL A 737 -43.24 -32.86 5.83
CA VAL A 737 -42.62 -31.53 5.99
C VAL A 737 -43.70 -30.50 6.33
N ALA A 738 -44.79 -30.48 5.57
CA ALA A 738 -45.92 -29.58 5.80
C ALA A 738 -46.56 -29.79 7.20
N SER A 739 -46.78 -31.04 7.60
CA SER A 739 -47.32 -31.40 8.92
C SER A 739 -46.42 -30.92 10.07
N ARG A 740 -45.09 -31.10 9.94
CA ARG A 740 -44.12 -30.66 10.94
C ARG A 740 -44.05 -29.15 11.07
N TRP A 741 -44.11 -28.43 9.95
CA TRP A 741 -44.23 -26.96 9.98
C TRP A 741 -45.53 -26.49 10.61
N ALA A 742 -46.66 -27.17 10.38
CA ALA A 742 -47.93 -26.82 11.01
C ALA A 742 -47.84 -26.95 12.55
N ILE A 743 -47.26 -28.03 13.06
CA ILE A 743 -47.02 -28.23 14.49
C ILE A 743 -46.13 -27.12 15.06
N TRP A 744 -45.01 -26.81 14.38
CA TRP A 744 -44.09 -25.78 14.84
C TRP A 744 -44.72 -24.38 14.84
N ARG A 745 -45.48 -24.03 13.80
CA ARG A 745 -46.16 -22.73 13.69
C ARG A 745 -47.26 -22.57 14.74
N GLU A 746 -47.95 -23.65 15.10
CA GLU A 746 -48.90 -23.64 16.23
C GLU A 746 -48.17 -23.34 17.55
N GLU A 747 -47.06 -24.03 17.82
CA GLU A 747 -46.23 -23.77 19.01
C GLU A 747 -45.71 -22.33 19.02
N LYS A 748 -45.15 -21.86 17.91
CA LYS A 748 -44.67 -20.48 17.76
C LYS A 748 -45.79 -19.47 18.04
N ARG A 749 -47.01 -19.70 17.51
CA ARG A 749 -48.16 -18.82 17.76
C ARG A 749 -48.53 -18.77 19.23
N SER A 750 -48.56 -19.91 19.92
CA SER A 750 -48.85 -19.94 21.36
C SER A 750 -47.86 -19.12 22.19
N ARG A 751 -46.58 -19.06 21.75
CA ARG A 751 -45.55 -18.25 22.40
C ARG A 751 -45.71 -16.76 22.16
N LEU A 752 -46.41 -16.32 21.10
CA LEU A 752 -46.61 -14.89 20.84
C LEU A 752 -47.44 -14.21 21.93
N ASP A 753 -48.26 -14.98 22.64
CA ASP A 753 -49.12 -14.50 23.72
C ASP A 753 -48.39 -14.46 25.09
N ASP A 754 -47.13 -14.89 25.16
CA ASP A 754 -46.33 -14.83 26.38
C ASP A 754 -45.92 -13.39 26.69
N ASP A 755 -46.34 -12.88 27.85
CA ASP A 755 -46.01 -11.54 28.36
C ASP A 755 -45.78 -11.59 29.88
N MET A 756 -44.65 -11.05 30.34
CA MET A 756 -44.32 -10.88 31.77
C MET A 756 -44.31 -9.42 32.23
N GLY A 757 -44.74 -8.48 31.38
CA GLY A 757 -44.76 -7.05 31.64
C GLY A 757 -43.38 -6.40 31.75
N LYS A 758 -42.34 -7.03 31.17
CA LYS A 758 -40.93 -6.58 31.26
C LYS A 758 -40.28 -6.33 29.90
N GLY A 759 -41.09 -6.19 28.86
CA GLY A 759 -40.64 -5.94 27.49
C GLY A 759 -41.26 -6.92 26.50
N ILE A 760 -40.92 -6.74 25.24
CA ILE A 760 -41.47 -7.52 24.13
C ILE A 760 -40.71 -8.84 24.01
N ASN A 761 -41.47 -9.91 23.88
CA ASN A 761 -40.99 -11.27 23.63
C ASN A 761 -40.27 -11.39 22.27
N SER A 762 -39.13 -12.08 22.24
CA SER A 762 -38.32 -12.28 21.03
C SER A 762 -39.05 -13.01 19.89
N ALA A 763 -39.98 -13.92 20.18
CA ALA A 763 -40.82 -14.59 19.19
C ALA A 763 -41.68 -13.59 18.43
N ALA A 764 -42.27 -12.61 19.13
CA ALA A 764 -43.05 -11.55 18.50
C ALA A 764 -42.18 -10.60 17.67
N ILE A 765 -40.98 -10.26 18.17
CA ILE A 765 -40.00 -9.43 17.45
C ILE A 765 -39.63 -10.08 16.11
N PHE A 766 -39.25 -11.36 16.12
CA PHE A 766 -38.82 -12.05 14.90
C PHE A 766 -39.97 -12.48 13.99
N ASP A 767 -41.18 -12.68 14.53
CA ASP A 767 -42.37 -12.84 13.71
C ASP A 767 -42.70 -11.55 12.94
N ALA A 768 -42.71 -10.40 13.62
CA ALA A 768 -42.90 -9.10 12.97
C ALA A 768 -41.81 -8.81 11.94
N LEU A 769 -40.54 -9.05 12.27
CA LEU A 769 -39.44 -8.88 11.32
C LEU A 769 -39.62 -9.79 10.10
N GLY A 770 -40.03 -11.04 10.28
CA GLY A 770 -40.31 -11.97 9.17
C GLY A 770 -41.48 -11.54 8.28
N ARG A 771 -42.46 -10.80 8.82
CA ARG A 771 -43.59 -10.23 8.06
C ARG A 771 -43.21 -8.94 7.31
N LYS A 772 -42.29 -8.13 7.84
CA LYS A 772 -41.96 -6.80 7.30
C LYS A 772 -40.69 -6.75 6.44
N ALA A 773 -39.69 -7.60 6.72
CA ALA A 773 -38.45 -7.60 5.97
C ALA A 773 -38.66 -8.01 4.51
N PRO A 774 -38.00 -7.35 3.53
CA PRO A 774 -37.96 -7.81 2.15
C PRO A 774 -37.47 -9.27 2.08
N SER A 775 -38.10 -10.09 1.25
CA SER A 775 -37.87 -11.54 1.23
C SER A 775 -36.45 -11.95 0.85
N ASP A 776 -35.72 -11.06 0.20
CA ASP A 776 -34.35 -11.19 -0.28
C ASP A 776 -33.36 -10.35 0.56
N ALA A 777 -33.74 -9.80 1.72
CA ALA A 777 -32.83 -8.95 2.49
C ALA A 777 -31.58 -9.69 2.97
N ILE A 778 -30.47 -8.95 3.11
CA ILE A 778 -29.24 -9.43 3.72
C ILE A 778 -29.27 -9.05 5.20
N ILE A 779 -29.18 -10.04 6.09
CA ILE A 779 -29.34 -9.85 7.52
C ILE A 779 -28.04 -10.22 8.25
N ALA A 780 -27.37 -9.22 8.82
CA ALA A 780 -26.24 -9.43 9.72
C ALA A 780 -26.74 -9.57 11.17
N VAL A 781 -26.52 -10.72 11.78
CA VAL A 781 -27.00 -11.05 13.12
C VAL A 781 -25.82 -11.13 14.09
N ASP A 782 -25.93 -10.42 15.21
CA ASP A 782 -24.92 -10.39 16.26
C ASP A 782 -24.91 -11.71 17.04
N VAL A 783 -24.09 -11.80 18.09
CA VAL A 783 -23.97 -12.99 18.94
C VAL A 783 -24.59 -12.74 20.32
N GLY A 784 -25.58 -13.56 20.68
CA GLY A 784 -26.29 -13.44 21.96
C GLY A 784 -27.63 -14.17 21.93
N ASN A 785 -28.52 -13.90 22.89
CA ASN A 785 -29.86 -14.49 22.89
C ASN A 785 -30.65 -14.12 21.62
N ASN A 786 -30.46 -12.90 21.11
CA ASN A 786 -31.01 -12.44 19.83
C ASN A 786 -30.74 -13.44 18.69
N THR A 787 -29.53 -14.00 18.58
CA THR A 787 -29.16 -14.97 17.53
C THR A 787 -29.91 -16.29 17.67
N TYR A 788 -30.04 -16.81 18.90
CA TYR A 788 -30.75 -18.08 19.13
C TYR A 788 -32.23 -17.94 18.81
N SER A 789 -32.85 -16.87 19.29
CA SER A 789 -34.25 -16.59 19.02
C SER A 789 -34.48 -16.24 17.54
N PHE A 790 -33.53 -15.59 16.86
CA PHE A 790 -33.57 -15.38 15.42
C PHE A 790 -33.59 -16.73 14.67
N GLY A 791 -32.65 -17.64 14.97
CA GLY A 791 -32.60 -18.95 14.33
C GLY A 791 -33.87 -19.77 14.53
N ARG A 792 -34.52 -19.61 15.70
CA ARG A 792 -35.73 -20.32 16.10
C ARG A 792 -37.01 -19.76 15.49
N TYR A 793 -37.22 -18.45 15.55
CA TYR A 793 -38.52 -17.82 15.28
C TYR A 793 -38.59 -17.07 13.94
N PHE A 794 -37.47 -16.62 13.40
CA PHE A 794 -37.44 -15.99 12.08
C PHE A 794 -37.53 -17.08 11.01
N GLU A 795 -38.61 -17.11 10.23
CA GLU A 795 -38.77 -18.05 9.11
C GLU A 795 -38.20 -17.41 7.84
N ALA A 796 -37.05 -17.90 7.39
CA ALA A 796 -36.32 -17.31 6.28
C ALA A 796 -36.95 -17.69 4.93
N ARG A 797 -37.06 -16.72 4.04
CA ARG A 797 -37.36 -16.92 2.62
C ARG A 797 -36.07 -17.00 1.79
N GLU A 798 -35.76 -15.96 1.03
CA GLU A 798 -34.56 -15.83 0.19
C GLU A 798 -33.50 -14.94 0.86
N HIS A 799 -33.60 -14.80 2.18
CA HIS A 799 -32.72 -13.95 2.95
C HIS A 799 -31.31 -14.53 3.02
N THR A 800 -30.29 -13.67 2.96
CA THR A 800 -28.91 -14.10 3.21
C THR A 800 -28.50 -13.72 4.62
N ILE A 801 -28.12 -14.70 5.43
CA ILE A 801 -27.78 -14.48 6.83
C ILE A 801 -26.26 -14.44 7.01
N LEU A 802 -25.76 -13.39 7.65
CA LEU A 802 -24.37 -13.20 8.03
C LEU A 802 -24.26 -13.20 9.55
N MET A 803 -23.24 -13.85 10.10
CA MET A 803 -23.00 -13.92 11.54
C MET A 803 -21.52 -14.17 11.82
N SER A 804 -21.07 -13.92 13.06
CA SER A 804 -19.83 -14.49 13.59
C SER A 804 -20.09 -15.93 14.03
N GLY A 805 -19.87 -16.88 13.12
CA GLY A 805 -20.36 -18.25 13.27
C GLY A 805 -19.48 -19.14 14.14
N TYR A 806 -18.17 -19.11 13.93
CA TYR A 806 -17.21 -19.93 14.68
C TYR A 806 -16.56 -19.21 15.85
N LEU A 807 -16.15 -17.95 15.65
CA LEU A 807 -15.54 -17.17 16.73
C LEU A 807 -16.59 -16.80 17.79
N GLY A 808 -17.82 -16.53 17.37
CA GLY A 808 -18.90 -16.14 18.28
C GLY A 808 -18.66 -14.76 18.90
N SER A 809 -18.12 -13.81 18.12
CA SER A 809 -17.78 -12.48 18.64
C SER A 809 -19.01 -11.56 18.72
N ILE A 810 -19.20 -10.96 19.90
CA ILE A 810 -20.18 -9.89 20.11
C ILE A 810 -19.74 -8.60 19.39
N GLY A 811 -20.70 -7.83 18.90
CA GLY A 811 -20.45 -6.59 18.14
C GLY A 811 -20.22 -6.82 16.65
N PHE A 812 -20.48 -8.02 16.13
CA PHE A 812 -20.35 -8.34 14.71
C PHE A 812 -21.34 -7.57 13.83
N SER A 813 -22.60 -7.44 14.24
CA SER A 813 -23.71 -7.12 13.32
C SER A 813 -23.68 -5.72 12.73
N LEU A 814 -23.32 -4.71 13.52
CA LEU A 814 -23.23 -3.31 13.08
C LEU A 814 -22.11 -3.13 12.03
N PRO A 815 -20.85 -3.53 12.30
CA PRO A 815 -19.81 -3.42 11.28
C PRO A 815 -20.04 -4.37 10.10
N ALA A 816 -20.53 -5.60 10.33
CA ALA A 816 -20.82 -6.54 9.26
C ALA A 816 -21.85 -5.99 8.24
N ALA A 817 -22.84 -5.24 8.71
CA ALA A 817 -23.82 -4.61 7.84
C ALA A 817 -23.20 -3.54 6.93
N MET A 818 -22.11 -2.87 7.33
CA MET A 818 -21.34 -2.00 6.41
C MET A 818 -20.74 -2.80 5.25
N GLY A 819 -20.13 -3.94 5.57
CA GLY A 819 -19.56 -4.86 4.57
C GLY A 819 -20.61 -5.41 3.62
N ALA A 820 -21.79 -5.76 4.13
CA ALA A 820 -22.92 -6.18 3.30
C ALA A 820 -23.44 -5.04 2.42
N TRP A 821 -23.58 -3.83 2.97
CA TRP A 821 -24.11 -2.67 2.24
C TRP A 821 -23.22 -2.26 1.07
N VAL A 822 -21.90 -2.26 1.22
CA VAL A 822 -21.01 -1.94 0.09
C VAL A 822 -21.14 -2.95 -1.05
N ALA A 823 -21.37 -4.24 -0.74
CA ALA A 823 -21.61 -5.26 -1.75
C ALA A 823 -22.93 -5.02 -2.52
N THR A 824 -23.94 -4.41 -1.91
CA THR A 824 -25.17 -4.04 -2.60
C THR A 824 -25.05 -2.78 -3.45
N GLN A 825 -23.94 -2.03 -3.31
CA GLN A 825 -23.61 -0.89 -4.17
C GLN A 825 -22.89 -1.32 -5.46
N GLU A 826 -22.35 -2.53 -5.50
CA GLU A 826 -21.69 -3.06 -6.68
C GLU A 826 -22.68 -3.44 -7.78
N ASP A 827 -22.19 -3.49 -9.02
CA ASP A 827 -22.96 -3.97 -10.17
C ASP A 827 -22.99 -5.51 -10.25
N ASP A 828 -23.24 -6.16 -9.11
CA ASP A 828 -23.36 -7.61 -8.98
C ASP A 828 -24.85 -7.96 -8.80
N PRO A 829 -25.51 -8.63 -9.76
CA PRO A 829 -26.94 -8.91 -9.69
C PRO A 829 -27.34 -9.79 -8.51
N ALA A 830 -26.39 -10.50 -7.88
CA ALA A 830 -26.67 -11.29 -6.67
C ALA A 830 -26.95 -10.41 -5.43
N PHE A 831 -26.45 -9.17 -5.43
CA PHE A 831 -26.48 -8.30 -4.24
C PHE A 831 -27.06 -6.90 -4.49
N LYS A 832 -26.97 -6.39 -5.72
CA LYS A 832 -27.28 -5.01 -6.09
C LYS A 832 -28.66 -4.58 -5.59
N GLY A 833 -28.69 -3.50 -4.82
CA GLY A 833 -29.93 -2.88 -4.34
C GLY A 833 -30.70 -3.66 -3.26
N ARG A 834 -30.22 -4.82 -2.81
CA ARG A 834 -30.88 -5.57 -1.73
C ARG A 834 -30.85 -4.77 -0.41
N LYS A 835 -31.92 -4.86 0.37
CA LYS A 835 -32.00 -4.21 1.69
C LYS A 835 -31.05 -4.90 2.67
N VAL A 836 -30.31 -4.12 3.45
CA VAL A 836 -29.47 -4.62 4.53
C VAL A 836 -30.11 -4.35 5.87
N ILE A 837 -30.22 -5.40 6.68
CA ILE A 837 -30.76 -5.36 8.04
C ILE A 837 -29.66 -5.85 9.00
N SER A 838 -29.49 -5.15 10.11
CA SER A 838 -28.58 -5.52 11.17
C SER A 838 -29.38 -5.85 12.42
N VAL A 839 -29.07 -6.93 13.13
CA VAL A 839 -29.82 -7.38 14.31
C VAL A 839 -28.88 -7.63 15.46
N SER A 840 -29.07 -6.96 16.59
CA SER A 840 -28.22 -7.13 17.77
C SER A 840 -28.99 -7.09 19.08
N GLY A 841 -28.32 -7.54 20.16
CA GLY A 841 -28.65 -7.10 21.51
C GLY A 841 -27.86 -5.83 21.86
N ASP A 842 -28.32 -5.10 22.88
CA ASP A 842 -27.68 -3.91 23.46
C ASP A 842 -26.18 -4.08 23.79
N GLY A 843 -25.79 -5.21 24.39
CA GLY A 843 -24.38 -5.49 24.67
C GLY A 843 -23.50 -5.63 23.43
N GLY A 844 -24.07 -6.11 22.31
CA GLY A 844 -23.39 -6.22 21.02
C GLY A 844 -23.26 -4.86 20.33
N LEU A 845 -24.37 -4.11 20.23
CA LEU A 845 -24.36 -2.76 19.66
C LEU A 845 -23.36 -1.85 20.39
N GLY A 846 -23.28 -1.96 21.71
CA GLY A 846 -22.38 -1.15 22.54
C GLY A 846 -20.89 -1.26 22.19
N GLN A 847 -20.44 -2.36 21.57
CA GLN A 847 -19.02 -2.57 21.24
C GLN A 847 -18.50 -1.61 20.17
N TYR A 848 -19.32 -1.30 19.17
CA TYR A 848 -18.94 -0.49 18.00
C TYR A 848 -19.93 0.65 17.73
N LEU A 849 -20.68 1.08 18.75
CA LEU A 849 -21.78 2.06 18.66
C LEU A 849 -21.41 3.33 17.85
N ALA A 850 -20.18 3.81 17.99
CA ALA A 850 -19.71 5.02 17.31
C ALA A 850 -19.71 4.90 15.77
N ASP A 851 -19.59 3.69 15.21
CA ASP A 851 -19.63 3.46 13.77
C ASP A 851 -21.04 3.61 13.16
N PHE A 852 -22.08 3.83 13.97
CA PHE A 852 -23.35 4.35 13.43
C PHE A 852 -23.14 5.73 12.77
N THR A 853 -22.18 6.54 13.26
CA THR A 853 -21.79 7.79 12.58
C THR A 853 -21.10 7.55 11.24
N THR A 854 -20.47 6.38 11.05
CA THR A 854 -19.92 5.96 9.75
C THR A 854 -21.07 5.69 8.79
N TRP A 855 -22.12 5.00 9.22
CA TRP A 855 -23.31 4.82 8.38
C TRP A 855 -23.93 6.16 7.97
N ALA A 856 -24.05 7.11 8.90
CA ALA A 856 -24.57 8.44 8.61
C ALA A 856 -23.68 9.22 7.63
N LYS A 857 -22.35 9.23 7.83
CA LYS A 857 -21.38 9.89 6.95
C LYS A 857 -21.51 9.44 5.49
N TYR A 858 -21.74 8.14 5.27
CA TYR A 858 -21.82 7.54 3.94
C TYR A 858 -23.25 7.33 3.43
N GLY A 859 -24.27 7.77 4.18
CA GLY A 859 -25.68 7.58 3.81
C GLY A 859 -26.10 6.12 3.68
N MET A 860 -25.50 5.22 4.46
CA MET A 860 -25.71 3.78 4.34
C MET A 860 -27.16 3.42 4.69
N ASN A 861 -27.92 2.96 3.70
CA ASN A 861 -29.32 2.55 3.84
C ASN A 861 -29.43 1.18 4.55
N ILE A 862 -29.15 1.18 5.84
CA ILE A 862 -29.15 0.00 6.71
C ILE A 862 -30.17 0.22 7.83
N THR A 863 -31.02 -0.78 8.07
CA THR A 863 -31.96 -0.78 9.20
C THR A 863 -31.42 -1.68 10.31
N HIS A 864 -31.14 -1.11 11.48
CA HIS A 864 -30.73 -1.85 12.68
C HIS A 864 -31.95 -2.16 13.57
N VAL A 865 -32.13 -3.42 13.91
CA VAL A 865 -33.16 -3.91 14.85
C VAL A 865 -32.46 -4.33 16.14
N LEU A 866 -32.67 -3.55 17.19
CA LEU A 866 -32.00 -3.71 18.48
C LEU A 866 -32.95 -4.33 19.51
N LEU A 867 -32.55 -5.45 20.11
CA LEU A 867 -33.23 -6.05 21.25
C LEU A 867 -32.55 -5.54 22.53
N ASN A 868 -33.10 -4.49 23.15
CA ASN A 868 -32.59 -3.87 24.37
C ASN A 868 -33.29 -4.46 25.59
N ASN A 869 -32.60 -5.35 26.32
CA ASN A 869 -33.10 -5.96 27.55
C ASN A 869 -32.32 -5.53 28.80
N GLY A 870 -31.32 -4.64 28.66
CA GLY A 870 -30.50 -4.12 29.73
C GLY A 870 -29.53 -5.15 30.34
N GLU A 871 -29.27 -6.27 29.68
CA GLU A 871 -28.32 -7.28 30.17
C GLU A 871 -27.65 -8.12 29.07
N LEU A 872 -26.49 -8.70 29.40
CA LEU A 872 -25.90 -9.83 28.66
C LEU A 872 -26.75 -11.10 28.91
N GLY A 873 -27.97 -11.12 28.39
CA GLY A 873 -29.01 -12.08 28.79
C GLY A 873 -28.66 -13.55 28.50
N LYS A 874 -27.80 -13.82 27.51
CA LYS A 874 -27.30 -15.17 27.26
C LYS A 874 -26.43 -15.67 28.41
N ILE A 875 -25.57 -14.80 28.95
CA ILE A 875 -24.71 -15.11 30.09
C ILE A 875 -25.55 -15.21 31.36
N SER A 876 -26.54 -14.33 31.55
CA SER A 876 -27.51 -14.45 32.66
C SER A 876 -28.23 -15.80 32.62
N LYS A 877 -28.66 -16.27 31.44
CA LYS A 877 -29.30 -17.58 31.25
C LYS A 877 -28.35 -18.74 31.57
N GLU A 878 -27.09 -18.65 31.17
CA GLU A 878 -26.07 -19.69 31.45
C GLU A 878 -25.69 -19.77 32.93
N GLN A 879 -25.57 -18.63 33.62
CA GLN A 879 -25.37 -18.60 35.07
C GLN A 879 -26.53 -19.31 35.79
N ARG A 880 -27.78 -18.98 35.45
CA ARG A 880 -28.98 -19.63 36.01
C ARG A 880 -29.02 -21.13 35.73
N VAL A 881 -28.79 -21.56 34.49
CA VAL A 881 -28.77 -22.98 34.10
C VAL A 881 -27.64 -23.74 34.80
N GLY A 882 -26.51 -23.08 35.04
CA GLY A 882 -25.39 -23.63 35.81
C GLY A 882 -25.62 -23.67 37.32
N GLY A 883 -26.74 -23.14 37.82
CA GLY A 883 -27.03 -23.05 39.26
C GLY A 883 -26.26 -21.94 39.98
N TRP A 884 -25.70 -20.98 39.25
CA TRP A 884 -25.00 -19.81 39.79
C TRP A 884 -25.94 -18.62 39.95
N ASP A 885 -25.63 -17.75 40.91
CA ASP A 885 -26.26 -16.43 41.01
C ASP A 885 -25.91 -15.58 39.80
N VAL A 886 -26.86 -14.75 39.36
CA VAL A 886 -26.62 -13.81 38.27
C VAL A 886 -25.70 -12.68 38.74
N TRP A 887 -24.55 -12.50 38.09
CA TRP A 887 -23.53 -11.51 38.49
C TRP A 887 -22.86 -10.84 37.28
N GLN A 888 -22.77 -9.50 37.33
CA GLN A 888 -22.06 -8.64 36.36
C GLN A 888 -22.49 -8.79 34.89
N THR A 889 -23.77 -9.08 34.66
CA THR A 889 -24.36 -9.12 33.32
C THR A 889 -25.29 -7.95 33.02
N GLY A 890 -25.69 -7.16 34.03
CA GLY A 890 -26.53 -5.96 33.82
C GLY A 890 -25.77 -4.84 33.11
N LEU A 891 -26.46 -4.13 32.21
CA LEU A 891 -25.91 -3.06 31.38
C LEU A 891 -26.55 -1.72 31.70
N HIS A 892 -25.76 -0.64 31.61
CA HIS A 892 -26.26 0.73 31.65
C HIS A 892 -26.23 1.30 30.23
N ASN A 893 -27.42 1.52 29.65
CA ASN A 893 -27.57 1.92 28.26
C ASN A 893 -28.08 3.37 28.15
N PRO A 894 -27.60 4.15 27.16
CA PRO A 894 -28.31 5.36 26.74
C PRO A 894 -29.62 4.98 26.04
N ASN A 895 -30.43 5.99 25.69
CA ASN A 895 -31.52 5.79 24.72
C ASN A 895 -30.90 5.68 23.31
N PHE A 896 -30.87 4.48 22.76
CA PHE A 896 -30.21 4.21 21.48
C PHE A 896 -30.95 4.81 20.28
N ALA A 897 -32.29 4.93 20.35
CA ALA A 897 -33.05 5.62 19.30
C ALA A 897 -32.64 7.10 19.20
N ARG A 898 -32.58 7.82 20.33
CA ARG A 898 -32.10 9.21 20.36
C ARG A 898 -30.63 9.34 19.96
N PHE A 899 -29.81 8.35 20.29
CA PHE A 899 -28.44 8.31 19.81
C PHE A 899 -28.38 8.25 18.27
N ALA A 900 -29.20 7.39 17.64
CA ALA A 900 -29.30 7.33 16.19
C ALA A 900 -29.73 8.66 15.57
N ASP A 901 -30.74 9.34 16.15
CA ASP A 901 -31.15 10.69 15.73
C ASP A 901 -29.99 11.69 15.82
N ASN A 902 -29.27 11.69 16.94
CA ASN A 902 -28.12 12.59 17.16
C ASN A 902 -26.95 12.32 16.20
N CYS A 903 -26.83 11.10 15.68
CA CYS A 903 -25.84 10.75 14.66
C CYS A 903 -26.27 11.15 13.24
N GLY A 904 -27.52 11.57 13.03
CA GLY A 904 -28.06 11.91 11.71
C GLY A 904 -28.80 10.77 11.00
N GLY A 905 -29.18 9.71 11.72
CA GLY A 905 -30.06 8.65 11.23
C GLY A 905 -31.49 8.76 11.78
N LEU A 906 -32.32 7.76 11.50
CA LEU A 906 -33.67 7.63 12.06
C LEU A 906 -33.67 6.74 13.30
N GLY A 907 -34.01 7.31 14.47
CA GLY A 907 -34.27 6.56 15.70
C GLY A 907 -35.76 6.30 15.94
N ILE A 908 -36.12 5.07 16.25
CA ILE A 908 -37.46 4.70 16.71
C ILE A 908 -37.33 3.82 17.95
N ARG A 909 -37.99 4.19 19.04
CA ARG A 909 -38.09 3.39 20.25
C ARG A 909 -39.45 2.71 20.30
N VAL A 910 -39.47 1.44 20.67
CA VAL A 910 -40.65 0.58 20.75
C VAL A 910 -40.70 -0.02 22.16
N GLU A 911 -41.78 0.25 22.88
CA GLU A 911 -41.99 -0.21 24.26
C GLU A 911 -43.15 -1.20 24.36
N THR A 912 -44.08 -1.19 23.40
CA THR A 912 -45.24 -2.09 23.38
C THR A 912 -45.36 -2.87 22.07
N LEU A 913 -46.08 -4.00 22.12
CA LEU A 913 -46.21 -4.92 20.99
C LEU A 913 -46.94 -4.30 19.78
N ASP A 914 -47.92 -3.43 20.01
CA ASP A 914 -48.73 -2.77 18.97
C ASP A 914 -47.96 -1.72 18.17
N GLU A 915 -46.85 -1.20 18.71
CA GLU A 915 -45.96 -0.24 18.03
C GLU A 915 -45.01 -0.92 17.02
N LEU A 916 -44.74 -2.21 17.21
CA LEU A 916 -43.64 -2.94 16.56
C LEU A 916 -43.75 -2.96 15.02
N ASP A 917 -44.92 -3.30 14.51
CA ASP A 917 -45.16 -3.41 13.05
C ASP A 917 -44.93 -2.06 12.34
N ALA A 918 -45.50 -0.98 12.89
CA ALA A 918 -45.40 0.36 12.32
C ALA A 918 -43.96 0.91 12.40
N ALA A 919 -43.24 0.60 13.49
CA ALA A 919 -41.85 0.98 13.67
C ALA A 919 -40.92 0.31 12.63
N LEU A 920 -41.08 -1.00 12.44
CA LEU A 920 -40.31 -1.76 11.45
C LEU A 920 -40.59 -1.28 10.02
N GLU A 921 -41.87 -1.08 9.66
CA GLU A 921 -42.23 -0.54 8.34
C GLU A 921 -41.60 0.82 8.08
N ARG A 922 -41.71 1.74 9.05
CA ARG A 922 -41.14 3.09 8.93
C ARG A 922 -39.62 3.05 8.80
N ALA A 923 -38.94 2.21 9.57
CA ALA A 923 -37.48 2.09 9.52
C ALA A 923 -36.97 1.42 8.24
N LEU A 924 -37.69 0.42 7.72
CA LEU A 924 -37.33 -0.26 6.46
C LEU A 924 -37.59 0.64 5.24
N ALA A 925 -38.60 1.49 5.29
CA ALA A 925 -38.91 2.47 4.25
C ALA A 925 -38.01 3.72 4.25
N HIS A 926 -37.26 3.96 5.33
CA HIS A 926 -36.35 5.10 5.42
C HIS A 926 -35.16 4.92 4.47
N GLU A 927 -34.84 5.98 3.72
CA GLU A 927 -33.64 6.07 2.87
C GLU A 927 -32.49 6.66 3.69
N GLY A 928 -31.72 5.77 4.33
CA GLY A 928 -30.61 6.14 5.21
C GLY A 928 -30.48 5.18 6.39
N PRO A 929 -29.55 5.44 7.32
CA PRO A 929 -29.40 4.60 8.49
C PRO A 929 -30.57 4.76 9.45
N ALA A 930 -31.18 3.65 9.86
CA ALA A 930 -32.27 3.61 10.82
C ALA A 930 -31.96 2.65 11.98
N LEU A 931 -32.48 2.95 13.17
CA LEU A 931 -32.39 2.10 14.35
C LEU A 931 -33.78 1.98 15.00
N VAL A 932 -34.25 0.74 15.15
CA VAL A 932 -35.44 0.39 15.93
C VAL A 932 -34.99 -0.22 17.25
N GLU A 933 -35.04 0.57 18.32
CA GLU A 933 -34.76 0.16 19.70
C GLU A 933 -36.01 -0.50 20.28
N ILE A 934 -35.98 -1.82 20.45
CA ILE A 934 -37.09 -2.59 21.02
C ILE A 934 -36.75 -2.95 22.46
N MET A 935 -37.57 -2.49 23.41
CA MET A 935 -37.44 -2.90 24.80
C MET A 935 -37.89 -4.35 24.94
N ALA A 936 -36.93 -5.27 25.06
CA ALA A 936 -37.16 -6.72 24.99
C ALA A 936 -37.11 -7.38 26.38
N ASP A 937 -37.91 -8.43 26.58
CA ASP A 937 -37.92 -9.19 27.83
C ASP A 937 -36.74 -10.17 27.88
N ALA A 938 -35.84 -10.00 28.86
CA ALA A 938 -34.64 -10.82 29.08
C ALA A 938 -34.88 -12.34 29.27
N LEU A 939 -36.09 -12.74 29.66
CA LEU A 939 -36.46 -14.11 30.01
C LEU A 939 -37.30 -14.81 28.93
N LEU A 940 -37.97 -14.05 28.05
CA LEU A 940 -38.77 -14.57 26.93
C LEU A 940 -37.95 -14.66 25.63
N PHE A 941 -36.85 -15.42 25.69
CA PHE A 941 -35.89 -15.68 24.60
C PHE A 941 -35.80 -17.15 24.18
#